data_AF-A0A1I8HS11-F1
#
_entry.id   AF-A0A1I8HS11-F1
#
_cell.length_a   1.000
_cell.length_b   1.000
_cell.length_c   1.000
_cell.angle_alpha   90.00
_cell.angle_beta   90.00
_cell.angle_gamma   90.00
#
_symmetry.space_group_name_H-M   'P 1'
#
loop_
_entity.id
_entity.type
_entity.pdbx_description
1 polymer ?
#
loop_
_entity_poly.entity_id
_entity_poly.type
_entity_poly.pdbx_seq_one_letter_code
_entity_poly.pdbx_strand_id
1 'polypeptide(L)'
;MYARDMDASVDELVESFCDVTKPDVSVEDRVRLKRELFIRINFLMTDRHVVNKCLLVLLNEMRDTFARQAGEDQPEKVTALFCGMHAIVNLAAAAESGLKAWEACVSSQPLGAAALPGFWTSKAESGTQRTIRTVCKAFHRLGNEQCGVAVPYETYLQSQGAKPFQMEDFRGNRAYVIFPNGGHVFRQRELLLTFLTEYPCSNRLLLAVQADLASNVLLSGCRALGVIDMLVIRPLWMLNRQSTVRILDMNQRYEQLCDWLEELATADGFRFSGDQSGPFPDLAGAVLAPDDAGDVWSALTADASQLDNDLLSQALQVTAAYMLVLLRREVCDHLPGGALRNLSDEQRRLTADAPKDNVAPERNFAVLDSTVTCKPHMRPLAREAYVLFQQNATEQWLHQKTRDEQEAMLSRARKISGKVEARAKATKQAIDKARQQLQQARIEAVHRKRVAKDCSLRDHMRAVHEFGGVWITVSDMTEALQQLPSGRHEQAVTAQLRLQKAMKPTLPRDLAALLNLSQAGVRRSLPALTANLRQVIAHLEAEKAAVAVAVDTQGNTNIRPCNERAELVRSAVTKKLEARQVAATTGQQHQGGAAGSGRGASASGSRARGRGRGRGQGRGRGQGRASSRQKRAPLPTSDSESDSAEAIAEQQAAAIPPR
;
A
#
# COMPACT_ATOMS: atom_id res chain seq x y z
N MET A 1 -17.16 3.02 -14.80
CA MET A 1 -16.48 1.71 -14.81
C MET A 1 -17.01 0.92 -13.64
N TYR A 2 -16.58 1.20 -12.40
CA TYR A 2 -17.04 0.49 -11.19
C TYR A 2 -18.56 0.34 -11.01
N ALA A 3 -19.38 1.38 -11.21
CA ALA A 3 -20.83 1.24 -11.11
C ALA A 3 -21.42 0.33 -12.21
N ARG A 4 -20.86 0.36 -13.43
CA ARG A 4 -21.27 -0.55 -14.51
C ARG A 4 -20.83 -1.99 -14.24
N ASP A 5 -19.64 -2.15 -13.65
CA ASP A 5 -19.13 -3.47 -13.29
C ASP A 5 -19.97 -4.06 -12.14
N MET A 6 -20.35 -3.26 -11.14
CA MET A 6 -21.29 -3.65 -10.08
C MET A 6 -22.67 -4.01 -10.65
N ASP A 7 -23.22 -3.18 -11.52
CA ASP A 7 -24.51 -3.41 -12.17
C ASP A 7 -24.52 -4.74 -12.95
N ALA A 8 -23.47 -4.98 -13.75
CA ALA A 8 -23.30 -6.22 -14.49
C ALA A 8 -23.09 -7.44 -13.57
N SER A 9 -22.32 -7.31 -12.49
CA SER A 9 -22.15 -8.40 -11.51
C SER A 9 -23.47 -8.74 -10.81
N VAL A 10 -24.32 -7.74 -10.52
CA VAL A 10 -25.65 -7.99 -9.95
C VAL A 10 -26.58 -8.63 -10.98
N ASP A 11 -26.53 -8.22 -12.25
CA ASP A 11 -27.24 -8.93 -13.33
C ASP A 11 -26.83 -10.41 -13.36
N GLU A 12 -25.52 -10.67 -13.34
CA GLU A 12 -25.02 -12.03 -13.39
C GLU A 12 -25.47 -12.87 -12.19
N LEU A 13 -25.52 -12.27 -11.00
CA LEU A 13 -26.00 -12.88 -9.77
C LEU A 13 -27.49 -13.22 -9.85
N VAL A 14 -28.33 -12.27 -10.28
CA VAL A 14 -29.78 -12.47 -10.41
C VAL A 14 -30.09 -13.54 -11.45
N GLU A 15 -29.40 -13.53 -12.59
CA GLU A 15 -29.51 -14.57 -13.62
C GLU A 15 -29.18 -15.95 -13.04
N SER A 16 -28.03 -16.07 -12.36
CA SER A 16 -27.59 -17.34 -11.77
C SER A 16 -28.57 -17.84 -10.70
N PHE A 17 -29.06 -16.94 -9.85
CA PHE A 17 -30.03 -17.27 -8.80
C PHE A 17 -31.35 -17.77 -9.41
N CYS A 18 -31.88 -17.08 -10.42
CA CYS A 18 -33.11 -17.50 -11.08
C CYS A 18 -32.92 -18.85 -11.78
N ASP A 19 -31.84 -19.04 -12.52
CA ASP A 19 -31.58 -20.32 -13.20
C ASP A 19 -31.45 -21.50 -12.22
N VAL A 20 -30.94 -21.25 -11.01
CA VAL A 20 -30.78 -22.27 -9.96
C VAL A 20 -32.06 -22.50 -9.15
N THR A 21 -32.86 -21.47 -8.87
CA THR A 21 -33.98 -21.58 -7.92
C THR A 21 -35.36 -21.48 -8.58
N LYS A 22 -35.46 -20.75 -9.69
CA LYS A 22 -36.71 -20.43 -10.39
C LYS A 22 -36.48 -20.33 -11.91
N PRO A 23 -36.27 -21.46 -12.61
CA PRO A 23 -35.82 -21.46 -14.00
C PRO A 23 -36.83 -20.84 -14.99
N ASP A 24 -38.12 -20.76 -14.63
CA ASP A 24 -39.21 -20.27 -15.48
C ASP A 24 -39.57 -18.79 -15.24
N VAL A 25 -38.70 -18.03 -14.57
CA VAL A 25 -38.95 -16.62 -14.24
C VAL A 25 -38.79 -15.71 -15.47
N SER A 26 -39.78 -14.84 -15.70
CA SER A 26 -39.82 -13.87 -16.80
C SER A 26 -38.67 -12.86 -16.74
N VAL A 27 -38.37 -12.21 -17.87
CA VAL A 27 -37.35 -11.14 -17.90
C VAL A 27 -37.76 -9.96 -17.02
N GLU A 28 -39.05 -9.63 -16.99
CA GLU A 28 -39.62 -8.56 -16.16
C GLU A 28 -39.44 -8.85 -14.67
N ASP A 29 -39.66 -10.10 -14.24
CA ASP A 29 -39.44 -10.52 -12.86
C ASP A 29 -37.95 -10.48 -12.48
N ARG A 30 -37.04 -10.82 -13.40
CA ARG A 30 -35.58 -10.70 -13.18
C ARG A 30 -35.17 -9.24 -12.99
N VAL A 31 -35.69 -8.33 -13.82
CA VAL A 31 -35.46 -6.88 -13.67
C VAL A 31 -36.02 -6.37 -12.35
N ARG A 32 -37.21 -6.82 -11.96
CA ARG A 32 -37.80 -6.51 -10.65
C ARG A 32 -36.94 -7.01 -9.49
N LEU A 33 -36.45 -8.25 -9.55
CA LEU A 33 -35.56 -8.83 -8.53
C LEU A 33 -34.27 -8.03 -8.36
N LYS A 34 -33.63 -7.65 -9.48
CA LYS A 34 -32.47 -6.76 -9.47
C LYS A 34 -32.78 -5.44 -8.79
N ARG A 35 -33.89 -4.80 -9.18
CA ARG A 35 -34.34 -3.53 -8.62
C ARG A 35 -34.54 -3.61 -7.11
N GLU A 36 -35.31 -4.60 -6.65
CA GLU A 36 -35.56 -4.84 -5.23
C GLU A 36 -34.26 -5.10 -4.47
N LEU A 37 -33.30 -5.82 -5.07
CA LEU A 37 -31.99 -6.05 -4.46
C LEU A 37 -31.23 -4.75 -4.24
N PHE A 38 -31.19 -3.84 -5.22
CA PHE A 38 -30.54 -2.53 -5.05
C PHE A 38 -31.24 -1.65 -4.02
N ILE A 39 -32.57 -1.54 -4.09
CA ILE A 39 -33.35 -0.66 -3.19
C ILE A 39 -33.17 -1.09 -1.73
N ARG A 40 -33.17 -2.40 -1.45
CA ARG A 40 -33.07 -2.97 -0.09
C ARG A 40 -31.66 -2.94 0.52
N ILE A 41 -30.62 -2.50 -0.20
CA ILE A 41 -29.28 -2.35 0.40
C ILE A 41 -29.32 -1.18 1.39
N ASN A 42 -29.26 -1.48 2.68
CA ASN A 42 -29.25 -0.47 3.74
C ASN A 42 -27.85 -0.18 4.29
N PHE A 43 -26.94 -1.15 4.15
CA PHE A 43 -25.58 -1.06 4.70
C PHE A 43 -24.53 -1.49 3.68
N LEU A 44 -23.38 -0.82 3.72
CA LEU A 44 -22.23 -1.17 2.89
C LEU A 44 -20.93 -1.10 3.71
N MET A 45 -20.22 -2.22 3.81
CA MET A 45 -18.90 -2.27 4.43
C MET A 45 -17.87 -1.53 3.58
N THR A 46 -17.03 -0.71 4.19
CA THR A 46 -16.05 0.13 3.49
C THR A 46 -14.76 0.32 4.31
N ASP A 47 -13.64 0.48 3.60
CA ASP A 47 -12.37 0.98 4.14
C ASP A 47 -12.25 2.53 4.06
N ARG A 48 -13.33 3.21 3.63
CA ARG A 48 -13.42 4.66 3.39
C ARG A 48 -12.36 5.21 2.42
N HIS A 49 -11.74 4.36 1.60
CA HIS A 49 -10.86 4.80 0.53
C HIS A 49 -11.66 5.64 -0.50
N VAL A 50 -10.97 6.52 -1.24
CA VAL A 50 -11.62 7.45 -2.18
C VAL A 50 -12.54 6.75 -3.19
N VAL A 51 -12.15 5.55 -3.63
CA VAL A 51 -12.95 4.73 -4.55
C VAL A 51 -14.26 4.29 -3.90
N ASN A 52 -14.24 3.87 -2.64
CA ASN A 52 -15.44 3.42 -1.94
C ASN A 52 -16.37 4.59 -1.56
N LYS A 53 -15.82 5.78 -1.32
CA LYS A 53 -16.64 7.00 -1.20
C LYS A 53 -17.39 7.29 -2.49
N CYS A 54 -16.72 7.20 -3.64
CA CYS A 54 -17.37 7.36 -4.93
C CYS A 54 -18.41 6.25 -5.19
N LEU A 55 -18.12 5.01 -4.80
CA LEU A 55 -19.06 3.90 -4.93
C LEU A 55 -20.34 4.15 -4.11
N LEU A 56 -20.22 4.65 -2.88
CA LEU A 56 -21.38 4.96 -2.03
C LEU A 56 -22.27 6.05 -2.65
N VAL A 57 -21.67 7.08 -3.24
CA VAL A 57 -22.41 8.13 -3.97
C VAL A 57 -23.16 7.52 -5.14
N LEU A 58 -22.45 6.78 -6.00
CA LEU A 58 -23.03 6.16 -7.19
C LEU A 58 -24.12 5.13 -6.84
N LEU A 59 -23.94 4.36 -5.76
CA LEU A 59 -24.94 3.39 -5.30
C LEU A 59 -26.24 4.09 -4.88
N ASN A 60 -26.15 5.20 -4.14
CA ASN A 60 -27.34 5.96 -3.77
C ASN A 60 -28.02 6.58 -5.02
N GLU A 61 -27.25 7.14 -5.97
CA GLU A 61 -27.81 7.64 -7.24
C GLU A 61 -28.53 6.56 -8.05
N MET A 62 -27.98 5.34 -8.10
CA MET A 62 -28.60 4.20 -8.76
C MET A 62 -29.89 3.78 -8.05
N ARG A 63 -29.88 3.69 -6.71
CA ARG A 63 -31.06 3.36 -5.89
C ARG A 63 -32.18 4.38 -6.08
N ASP A 64 -31.85 5.67 -6.08
CA ASP A 64 -32.81 6.75 -6.36
C ASP A 64 -33.42 6.60 -7.76
N THR A 65 -32.59 6.27 -8.75
CA THR A 65 -33.05 6.07 -10.14
C THR A 65 -34.02 4.90 -10.23
N PHE A 66 -33.69 3.77 -9.60
CA PHE A 66 -34.54 2.59 -9.56
C PHE A 66 -35.87 2.83 -8.83
N ALA A 67 -35.86 3.54 -7.71
CA ALA A 67 -37.08 3.89 -6.98
C ALA A 67 -38.00 4.80 -7.81
N ARG A 68 -37.45 5.85 -8.44
CA ARG A 68 -38.23 6.73 -9.34
C ARG A 68 -38.86 5.97 -10.51
N GLN A 69 -38.12 5.04 -11.11
CA GLN A 69 -38.66 4.20 -12.19
C GLN A 69 -39.80 3.28 -11.72
N ALA A 70 -39.81 2.93 -10.44
CA ALA A 70 -40.87 2.11 -9.83
C ALA A 70 -42.07 2.92 -9.33
N GLY A 71 -41.98 4.26 -9.30
CA GLY A 71 -42.95 5.11 -8.62
C GLY A 71 -42.93 4.95 -7.09
N GLU A 72 -41.81 4.48 -6.54
CA GLU A 72 -41.58 4.31 -5.10
C GLU A 72 -40.90 5.55 -4.52
N ASP A 73 -41.07 5.78 -3.22
CA ASP A 73 -40.39 6.87 -2.51
C ASP A 73 -38.87 6.71 -2.55
N GLN A 74 -38.15 7.82 -2.41
CA GLN A 74 -36.70 7.80 -2.39
C GLN A 74 -36.22 6.93 -1.21
N PRO A 75 -35.37 5.91 -1.46
CA PRO A 75 -34.91 5.04 -0.41
C PRO A 75 -33.97 5.79 0.52
N GLU A 76 -33.96 5.41 1.78
CA GLU A 76 -33.03 5.96 2.75
C GLU A 76 -31.58 5.70 2.32
N LYS A 77 -30.68 6.65 2.56
CA LYS A 77 -29.29 6.56 2.12
C LYS A 77 -28.60 5.35 2.76
N VAL A 78 -27.79 4.65 1.96
CA VAL A 78 -26.98 3.53 2.46
C VAL A 78 -26.05 4.02 3.56
N THR A 79 -26.09 3.37 4.72
CA THR A 79 -25.18 3.63 5.82
C THR A 79 -23.88 2.87 5.60
N ALA A 80 -22.76 3.59 5.61
CA ALA A 80 -21.45 2.99 5.45
C ALA A 80 -20.98 2.38 6.77
N LEU A 81 -20.65 1.09 6.77
CA LEU A 81 -20.05 0.41 7.91
C LEU A 81 -18.53 0.43 7.72
N PHE A 82 -17.80 0.99 8.68
CA PHE A 82 -16.34 1.05 8.57
C PHE A 82 -15.72 -0.25 9.08
N CYS A 83 -14.78 -0.81 8.30
CA CYS A 83 -14.06 -2.02 8.71
C CYS A 83 -13.13 -1.73 9.90
N GLY A 84 -13.40 -2.33 11.05
CA GLY A 84 -12.61 -2.13 12.27
C GLY A 84 -11.14 -2.58 12.14
N MET A 85 -10.85 -3.51 11.24
CA MET A 85 -9.48 -3.93 10.97
C MET A 85 -8.66 -2.87 10.23
N HIS A 86 -9.30 -2.02 9.42
CA HIS A 86 -8.63 -0.86 8.82
C HIS A 86 -8.34 0.22 9.86
N ALA A 87 -9.16 0.33 10.91
CA ALA A 87 -8.84 1.19 12.06
C ALA A 87 -7.50 0.80 12.68
N ILE A 88 -7.29 -0.50 12.97
CA ILE A 88 -6.03 -1.03 13.52
C ILE A 88 -4.83 -0.76 12.60
N VAL A 89 -4.98 -1.02 11.29
CA VAL A 89 -3.92 -0.76 10.30
C VAL A 89 -3.58 0.73 10.22
N ASN A 90 -4.59 1.60 10.24
CA ASN A 90 -4.38 3.04 10.19
C ASN A 90 -3.74 3.54 11.50
N LEU A 91 -4.10 2.97 12.66
CA LEU A 91 -3.49 3.28 13.95
C LEU A 91 -1.98 3.02 13.95
N ALA A 92 -1.51 1.98 13.27
CA ALA A 92 -0.07 1.73 13.10
C ALA A 92 0.65 2.89 12.39
N ALA A 93 0.05 3.44 11.33
CA ALA A 93 0.61 4.59 10.61
C ALA A 93 0.57 5.89 11.44
N ALA A 94 -0.47 6.05 12.27
CA ALA A 94 -0.54 7.15 13.23
C ALA A 94 0.51 7.02 14.32
N ALA A 95 0.69 5.81 14.86
CA ALA A 95 1.67 5.52 15.89
C ALA A 95 3.09 5.78 15.37
N GLU A 96 3.41 5.33 14.16
CA GLU A 96 4.69 5.61 13.51
C GLU A 96 4.96 7.12 13.33
N SER A 97 3.93 7.87 12.94
CA SER A 97 4.04 9.34 12.83
C SER A 97 4.23 9.99 14.20
N GLY A 98 3.59 9.45 15.23
CA GLY A 98 3.73 9.88 16.63
C GLY A 98 5.13 9.62 17.17
N LEU A 99 5.65 8.39 17.00
CA LEU A 99 7.02 8.02 17.37
C LEU A 99 8.05 8.91 16.70
N LYS A 100 7.90 9.17 15.40
CA LYS A 100 8.81 10.08 14.68
C LYS A 100 8.77 11.50 15.24
N ALA A 101 7.58 12.00 15.60
CA ALA A 101 7.45 13.32 16.22
C ALA A 101 8.07 13.35 17.62
N TRP A 102 7.89 12.28 18.40
CA TRP A 102 8.47 12.09 19.72
C TRP A 102 10.00 11.99 19.68
N GLU A 103 10.57 11.18 18.79
CA GLU A 103 12.02 11.09 18.58
C GLU A 103 12.64 12.46 18.30
N ALA A 104 11.95 13.29 17.49
CA ALA A 104 12.36 14.65 17.20
C ALA A 104 12.17 15.62 18.38
N CYS A 105 11.35 15.29 19.38
CA CYS A 105 11.27 16.01 20.66
C CYS A 105 12.41 15.60 21.61
N VAL A 106 12.81 14.33 21.59
CA VAL A 106 13.84 13.77 22.48
C VAL A 106 15.26 14.11 22.04
N SER A 107 15.53 14.10 20.73
CA SER A 107 16.85 14.35 20.16
C SER A 107 16.79 15.26 18.93
N SER A 108 17.74 16.19 18.83
CA SER A 108 17.98 16.99 17.62
C SER A 108 18.95 16.29 16.65
N GLN A 109 19.64 15.25 17.10
CA GLN A 109 20.61 14.49 16.32
C GLN A 109 20.05 13.14 15.86
N PRO A 110 20.67 12.52 14.84
CA PRO A 110 20.35 11.15 14.43
C PRO A 110 20.50 10.16 15.60
N LEU A 111 19.60 9.18 15.69
CA LEU A 111 19.58 8.14 16.73
C LEU A 111 20.05 6.80 16.18
N GLY A 112 20.84 6.06 16.98
CA GLY A 112 21.26 4.68 16.71
C GLY A 112 22.00 4.54 15.39
N ALA A 113 21.56 3.61 14.53
CA ALA A 113 22.11 3.40 13.19
C ALA A 113 22.06 4.63 12.29
N ALA A 114 21.22 5.63 12.58
CA ALA A 114 21.20 6.88 11.83
C ALA A 114 22.40 7.80 12.16
N ALA A 115 22.97 7.64 13.36
CA ALA A 115 24.22 8.29 13.74
C ALA A 115 25.43 7.49 13.26
N LEU A 116 25.24 6.20 12.95
CA LEU A 116 26.28 5.46 12.28
C LEU A 116 26.45 5.98 10.87
N PRO A 117 27.66 5.92 10.33
CA PRO A 117 27.85 6.56 9.05
C PRO A 117 28.25 5.62 7.93
N GLY A 118 28.07 6.14 6.72
CA GLY A 118 27.74 5.30 5.57
C GLY A 118 26.33 4.69 5.65
N PHE A 119 25.56 4.96 6.72
CA PHE A 119 24.16 4.58 6.85
C PHE A 119 23.24 5.73 6.43
N TRP A 120 22.41 5.45 5.42
CA TRP A 120 21.39 6.37 4.95
C TRP A 120 20.04 5.88 5.43
N THR A 121 19.45 6.60 6.37
CA THR A 121 18.13 6.24 6.90
C THR A 121 17.02 6.84 6.05
N SER A 122 15.92 6.10 5.96
CA SER A 122 14.74 6.58 5.27
C SER A 122 14.11 7.71 6.07
N LYS A 123 13.89 8.88 5.44
CA LYS A 123 13.09 9.95 6.04
C LYS A 123 11.61 9.57 6.22
N ALA A 124 11.18 8.43 5.69
CA ALA A 124 9.79 7.98 5.75
C ALA A 124 9.47 7.09 6.95
N GLU A 125 10.47 6.64 7.73
CA GLU A 125 10.28 5.82 8.93
C GLU A 125 10.95 6.47 10.16
N SER A 126 10.48 6.13 11.36
CA SER A 126 11.06 6.43 12.66
C SER A 126 12.29 5.54 12.91
N GLY A 127 13.13 5.94 13.86
CA GLY A 127 14.19 5.09 14.38
C GLY A 127 13.65 3.80 14.98
N THR A 128 12.59 3.87 15.76
CA THR A 128 11.95 2.70 16.39
C THR A 128 11.44 1.69 15.36
N GLN A 129 10.70 2.14 14.33
CA GLN A 129 10.23 1.23 13.28
C GLN A 129 11.40 0.65 12.47
N ARG A 130 12.46 1.44 12.23
CA ARG A 130 13.69 0.93 11.63
C ARG A 130 14.28 -0.19 12.49
N THR A 131 14.42 0.00 13.80
CA THR A 131 14.95 -0.99 14.74
C THR A 131 14.19 -2.30 14.65
N ILE A 132 12.86 -2.26 14.75
CA ILE A 132 12.00 -3.44 14.62
C ILE A 132 12.26 -4.13 13.27
N ARG A 133 12.22 -3.36 12.18
CA ARG A 133 12.43 -3.88 10.82
C ARG A 133 13.81 -4.49 10.61
N THR A 134 14.88 -3.92 11.18
CA THR A 134 16.24 -4.46 11.05
C THR A 134 16.45 -5.68 11.92
N VAL A 135 15.87 -5.73 13.13
CA VAL A 135 15.84 -6.94 13.97
C VAL A 135 15.11 -8.08 13.24
N CYS A 136 13.92 -7.82 12.67
CA CYS A 136 13.22 -8.80 11.83
C CYS A 136 14.11 -9.34 10.71
N LYS A 137 14.83 -8.47 10.01
CA LYS A 137 15.70 -8.88 8.90
C LYS A 137 16.92 -9.67 9.36
N ALA A 138 17.44 -9.38 10.55
CA ALA A 138 18.64 -10.00 11.08
C ALA A 138 18.34 -11.37 11.70
N PHE A 139 17.30 -11.48 12.51
CA PHE A 139 17.12 -12.62 13.42
C PHE A 139 15.93 -13.53 13.10
N HIS A 140 14.95 -13.04 12.36
CA HIS A 140 13.77 -13.84 12.05
C HIS A 140 14.05 -14.85 10.92
N ARG A 141 13.43 -16.03 10.97
CA ARG A 141 13.55 -17.07 9.92
C ARG A 141 13.17 -16.60 8.51
N LEU A 142 12.20 -15.68 8.41
CA LEU A 142 11.79 -15.02 7.16
C LEU A 142 12.65 -13.77 6.83
N GLY A 143 13.75 -13.58 7.56
CA GLY A 143 14.68 -12.48 7.48
C GLY A 143 15.47 -12.44 6.17
N ASN A 144 16.62 -11.78 6.20
CA ASN A 144 17.54 -11.75 5.07
C ASN A 144 18.46 -12.98 5.14
N GLU A 145 18.38 -13.87 4.15
CA GLU A 145 19.23 -15.08 4.11
C GLU A 145 20.72 -14.78 3.88
N GLN A 146 21.05 -13.64 3.26
CA GLN A 146 22.45 -13.27 2.95
C GLN A 146 23.13 -12.51 4.07
N CYS A 147 22.39 -11.65 4.77
CA CYS A 147 22.95 -10.75 5.80
C CYS A 147 22.39 -11.00 7.20
N GLY A 148 21.39 -11.87 7.33
CA GLY A 148 20.81 -12.26 8.61
C GLY A 148 21.57 -13.44 9.24
N VAL A 149 21.27 -13.68 10.50
CA VAL A 149 21.92 -14.62 11.41
C VAL A 149 20.88 -15.43 12.19
N ALA A 150 19.70 -15.67 11.60
CA ALA A 150 18.61 -16.39 12.24
C ALA A 150 19.04 -17.77 12.78
N VAL A 151 19.69 -18.59 11.94
CA VAL A 151 20.18 -19.93 12.34
C VAL A 151 21.30 -19.83 13.40
N PRO A 152 22.38 -19.04 13.21
CA PRO A 152 23.38 -18.85 14.27
C PRO A 152 22.80 -18.38 15.61
N TYR A 153 21.82 -17.47 15.58
CA TYR A 153 21.17 -16.97 16.79
C TYR A 153 20.28 -18.01 17.46
N GLU A 154 19.57 -18.83 16.67
CA GLU A 154 18.79 -19.95 17.21
C GLU A 154 19.69 -20.98 17.92
N THR A 155 20.85 -21.31 17.32
CA THR A 155 21.87 -22.16 17.98
C THR A 155 22.42 -21.52 19.25
N TYR A 156 22.65 -20.21 19.23
CA TYR A 156 23.09 -19.47 20.42
C TYR A 156 22.06 -19.57 21.55
N LEU A 157 20.79 -19.29 21.27
CA LEU A 157 19.72 -19.39 22.28
C LEU A 157 19.65 -20.79 22.90
N GLN A 158 19.78 -21.85 22.08
CA GLN A 158 19.84 -23.23 22.58
C GLN A 158 21.04 -23.46 23.51
N SER A 159 22.23 -22.95 23.17
CA SER A 159 23.42 -23.07 24.02
C SER A 159 23.30 -22.31 25.35
N GLN A 160 22.52 -21.23 25.39
CA GLN A 160 22.24 -20.44 26.60
C GLN A 160 21.06 -20.97 27.41
N GLY A 161 20.42 -22.07 26.97
CA GLY A 161 19.19 -22.58 27.59
C GLY A 161 18.02 -21.58 27.53
N ALA A 162 18.06 -20.63 26.61
CA ALA A 162 17.06 -19.60 26.45
C ALA A 162 15.86 -20.07 25.61
N LYS A 163 14.71 -19.41 25.76
CA LYS A 163 13.53 -19.67 24.91
C LYS A 163 13.85 -19.34 23.44
N PRO A 164 13.22 -20.03 22.46
CA PRO A 164 13.38 -19.72 21.05
C PRO A 164 13.06 -18.25 20.74
N PHE A 165 13.69 -17.71 19.70
CA PHE A 165 13.44 -16.34 19.27
C PHE A 165 11.97 -16.18 18.86
N GLN A 166 11.28 -15.22 19.46
CA GLN A 166 9.87 -14.94 19.21
C GLN A 166 9.68 -13.63 18.47
N MET A 167 8.94 -13.67 17.37
CA MET A 167 8.48 -12.51 16.62
C MET A 167 7.31 -12.89 15.73
N GLU A 168 6.43 -11.94 15.46
CA GLU A 168 5.39 -12.09 14.46
C GLU A 168 5.98 -12.04 13.05
N ASP A 169 5.45 -12.90 12.18
CA ASP A 169 5.85 -12.95 10.78
C ASP A 169 5.61 -11.55 10.14
N PHE A 170 6.63 -10.97 9.52
CA PHE A 170 6.51 -9.62 8.92
C PHE A 170 6.32 -9.65 7.40
N ARG A 171 6.51 -10.81 6.76
CA ARG A 171 6.23 -11.01 5.33
C ARG A 171 4.79 -11.49 5.16
N GLY A 172 3.99 -10.77 4.38
CA GLY A 172 2.58 -11.12 4.13
C GLY A 172 1.60 -10.65 5.22
N ASN A 173 2.09 -10.21 6.37
CA ASN A 173 1.26 -9.63 7.43
C ASN A 173 1.08 -8.11 7.28
N ARG A 174 -0.05 -7.62 7.82
CA ARG A 174 -0.48 -6.22 7.73
C ARG A 174 0.42 -5.30 8.58
N ALA A 175 0.40 -4.00 8.28
CA ALA A 175 1.26 -2.98 8.88
C ALA A 175 1.18 -2.84 10.42
N TYR A 176 0.18 -3.45 11.08
CA TYR A 176 0.04 -3.42 12.55
C TYR A 176 1.09 -4.25 13.29
N VAL A 177 1.85 -5.12 12.59
CA VAL A 177 2.87 -5.98 13.20
C VAL A 177 3.94 -5.21 13.99
N ILE A 178 4.08 -3.90 13.77
CA ILE A 178 4.97 -3.04 14.55
C ILE A 178 4.65 -3.06 16.06
N PHE A 179 3.39 -3.26 16.44
CA PHE A 179 2.97 -3.28 17.84
C PHE A 179 3.49 -4.52 18.57
N PRO A 180 3.12 -5.77 18.18
CA PRO A 180 3.63 -6.96 18.85
C PRO A 180 5.14 -7.10 18.70
N ASN A 181 5.69 -6.78 17.52
CA ASN A 181 7.14 -6.86 17.32
C ASN A 181 7.93 -5.81 18.12
N GLY A 182 7.35 -4.66 18.44
CA GLY A 182 7.95 -3.71 19.39
C GLY A 182 8.14 -4.35 20.77
N GLY A 183 7.09 -5.02 21.27
CA GLY A 183 7.15 -5.76 22.54
C GLY A 183 8.17 -6.90 22.53
N HIS A 184 8.19 -7.71 21.46
CA HIS A 184 9.15 -8.81 21.33
C HIS A 184 10.61 -8.32 21.25
N VAL A 185 10.88 -7.23 20.52
CA VAL A 185 12.22 -6.62 20.47
C VAL A 185 12.63 -6.14 21.85
N PHE A 186 11.76 -5.40 22.54
CA PHE A 186 12.07 -4.86 23.85
C PHE A 186 12.36 -5.97 24.87
N ARG A 187 11.57 -7.05 24.89
CA ARG A 187 11.77 -8.20 25.78
C ARG A 187 13.11 -8.90 25.54
N GLN A 188 13.49 -9.10 24.28
CA GLN A 188 14.66 -9.92 23.91
C GLN A 188 15.95 -9.09 23.73
N ARG A 189 15.91 -7.78 23.99
CA ARG A 189 16.99 -6.82 23.70
C ARG A 189 18.35 -7.22 24.30
N GLU A 190 18.37 -7.72 25.54
CA GLU A 190 19.61 -8.05 26.25
C GLU A 190 20.32 -9.22 25.56
N LEU A 191 19.59 -10.32 25.29
CA LEU A 191 20.12 -11.48 24.57
C LEU A 191 20.57 -11.12 23.14
N LEU A 192 19.81 -10.27 22.45
CA LEU A 192 20.19 -9.78 21.12
C LEU A 192 21.49 -8.97 21.16
N LEU A 193 21.66 -8.08 22.14
CA LEU A 193 22.87 -7.28 22.31
C LEU A 193 24.08 -8.13 22.72
N THR A 194 23.91 -9.07 23.65
CA THR A 194 24.97 -10.00 24.06
C THR A 194 25.45 -10.82 22.86
N PHE A 195 24.52 -11.43 22.12
CA PHE A 195 24.85 -12.16 20.91
C PHE A 195 25.61 -11.30 19.90
N LEU A 196 25.13 -10.08 19.61
CA LEU A 196 25.78 -9.18 18.64
C LEU A 196 27.18 -8.73 19.07
N THR A 197 27.46 -8.74 20.38
CA THR A 197 28.77 -8.40 20.93
C THR A 197 29.74 -9.58 20.84
N GLU A 198 29.25 -10.80 21.03
CA GLU A 198 30.05 -12.03 20.95
C GLU A 198 30.22 -12.55 19.52
N TYR A 199 29.31 -12.18 18.60
CA TYR A 199 29.30 -12.72 17.24
C TYR A 199 30.40 -12.10 16.36
N PRO A 200 31.30 -12.90 15.78
CA PRO A 200 32.54 -12.40 15.16
C PRO A 200 32.34 -11.69 13.81
N CYS A 201 31.19 -11.86 13.16
CA CYS A 201 30.92 -11.33 11.82
C CYS A 201 29.90 -10.18 11.88
N SER A 202 30.35 -8.93 11.69
CA SER A 202 29.48 -7.75 11.72
C SER A 202 29.30 -7.14 10.32
N ASN A 203 28.27 -7.58 9.61
CA ASN A 203 27.85 -6.89 8.38
C ASN A 203 27.06 -5.60 8.72
N ARG A 204 26.81 -4.74 7.72
CA ARG A 204 26.09 -3.46 7.93
C ARG A 204 24.71 -3.63 8.56
N LEU A 205 23.99 -4.73 8.30
CA LEU A 205 22.70 -4.96 8.94
C LEU A 205 22.88 -5.17 10.46
N LEU A 206 23.84 -5.99 10.86
CA LEU A 206 24.09 -6.29 12.27
C LEU A 206 24.64 -5.08 13.03
N LEU A 207 25.54 -4.31 12.43
CA LEU A 207 26.03 -3.05 12.99
C LEU A 207 24.89 -2.05 13.23
N ALA A 208 23.95 -1.94 12.26
CA ALA A 208 22.78 -1.09 12.45
C ALA A 208 21.88 -1.59 13.59
N VAL A 209 21.64 -2.90 13.68
CA VAL A 209 20.82 -3.46 14.76
C VAL A 209 21.47 -3.23 16.12
N GLN A 210 22.77 -3.48 16.24
CA GLN A 210 23.51 -3.26 17.49
C GLN A 210 23.44 -1.79 17.93
N ALA A 211 23.68 -0.84 17.01
CA ALA A 211 23.60 0.58 17.33
C ALA A 211 22.19 1.05 17.67
N ASP A 212 21.17 0.48 17.03
CA ASP A 212 19.77 0.78 17.35
C ASP A 212 19.35 0.19 18.70
N LEU A 213 19.74 -1.04 19.01
CA LEU A 213 19.45 -1.69 20.29
C LEU A 213 20.20 -1.04 21.46
N ALA A 214 21.38 -0.46 21.23
CA ALA A 214 22.11 0.31 22.23
C ALA A 214 21.48 1.68 22.56
N SER A 215 20.42 2.09 21.85
CA SER A 215 19.73 3.36 22.08
C SER A 215 18.52 3.19 22.97
N ASN A 216 18.60 3.68 24.22
CA ASN A 216 17.46 3.68 25.15
C ASN A 216 16.24 4.40 24.57
N VAL A 217 16.44 5.45 23.76
CA VAL A 217 15.32 6.15 23.09
C VAL A 217 14.59 5.21 22.14
N LEU A 218 15.30 4.48 21.28
CA LEU A 218 14.65 3.60 20.32
C LEU A 218 13.99 2.40 21.02
N LEU A 219 14.62 1.87 22.07
CA LEU A 219 14.06 0.83 22.92
C LEU A 219 12.81 1.29 23.68
N SER A 220 12.76 2.53 24.19
CA SER A 220 11.56 3.09 24.81
C SER A 220 10.41 3.23 23.81
N GLY A 221 10.71 3.54 22.54
CA GLY A 221 9.71 3.50 21.48
C GLY A 221 9.19 2.07 21.21
N CYS A 222 10.07 1.06 21.20
CA CYS A 222 9.68 -0.36 21.10
C CYS A 222 8.81 -0.78 22.30
N ARG A 223 9.17 -0.35 23.52
CA ARG A 223 8.40 -0.58 24.75
C ARG A 223 7.02 0.04 24.65
N ALA A 224 6.92 1.29 24.21
CA ALA A 224 5.65 1.98 24.03
C ALA A 224 4.72 1.25 23.05
N LEU A 225 5.25 0.78 21.91
CA LEU A 225 4.50 -0.03 20.95
C LEU A 225 4.01 -1.35 21.56
N GLY A 226 4.84 -2.03 22.36
CA GLY A 226 4.44 -3.25 23.07
C GLY A 226 3.36 -3.01 24.13
N VAL A 227 3.41 -1.88 24.85
CA VAL A 227 2.35 -1.49 25.80
C VAL A 227 1.03 -1.23 25.07
N ILE A 228 1.08 -0.49 23.97
CA ILE A 228 -0.09 -0.23 23.11
C ILE A 228 -0.63 -1.54 22.52
N ASP A 229 0.24 -2.49 22.18
CA ASP A 229 -0.17 -3.81 21.70
C ASP A 229 -1.07 -4.53 22.72
N MET A 230 -0.59 -4.64 23.96
CA MET A 230 -1.28 -5.36 25.03
C MET A 230 -2.55 -4.65 25.51
N LEU A 231 -2.53 -3.32 25.59
CA LEU A 231 -3.66 -2.55 26.14
C LEU A 231 -4.71 -2.16 25.10
N VAL A 232 -4.34 -2.04 23.82
CA VAL A 232 -5.23 -1.50 22.78
C VAL A 232 -5.37 -2.44 21.60
N ILE A 233 -4.26 -2.82 20.95
CA ILE A 233 -4.33 -3.43 19.61
C ILE A 233 -4.81 -4.88 19.66
N ARG A 234 -4.24 -5.72 20.54
CA ARG A 234 -4.72 -7.10 20.73
C ARG A 234 -6.18 -7.14 21.23
N PRO A 235 -6.58 -6.39 22.28
CA PRO A 235 -7.99 -6.28 22.66
C PRO A 235 -8.90 -5.88 21.51
N LEU A 236 -8.54 -4.84 20.75
CA LEU A 236 -9.37 -4.35 19.65
C LEU A 236 -9.45 -5.38 18.51
N TRP A 237 -8.38 -6.11 18.26
CA TRP A 237 -8.38 -7.23 17.32
C TRP A 237 -9.34 -8.33 17.78
N MET A 238 -9.30 -8.72 19.06
CA MET A 238 -10.19 -9.72 19.64
C MET A 238 -11.65 -9.28 19.51
N LEU A 239 -11.98 -8.06 19.91
CA LEU A 239 -13.33 -7.48 19.78
C LEU A 239 -13.84 -7.55 18.34
N ASN A 240 -13.01 -7.16 17.36
CA ASN A 240 -13.40 -7.19 15.95
C ASN A 240 -13.67 -8.61 15.43
N ARG A 241 -12.98 -9.62 15.97
CA ARG A 241 -13.06 -11.02 15.52
C ARG A 241 -14.07 -11.87 16.30
N GLN A 242 -14.43 -11.47 17.51
CA GLN A 242 -15.39 -12.21 18.34
C GLN A 242 -16.79 -12.16 17.72
N SER A 243 -17.44 -13.32 17.56
CA SER A 243 -18.79 -13.42 17.01
C SER A 243 -19.87 -12.91 17.99
N THR A 244 -19.59 -12.93 19.29
CA THR A 244 -20.49 -12.45 20.33
C THR A 244 -20.57 -10.94 20.43
N VAL A 245 -19.58 -10.22 19.90
CA VAL A 245 -19.54 -8.75 19.85
C VAL A 245 -20.17 -8.28 18.55
N ARG A 246 -21.21 -7.46 18.61
CA ARG A 246 -21.89 -6.89 17.45
C ARG A 246 -21.25 -5.57 17.03
N ILE A 247 -21.50 -5.12 15.80
CA ILE A 247 -20.96 -3.86 15.30
C ILE A 247 -21.43 -2.64 16.11
N LEU A 248 -22.64 -2.70 16.67
CA LEU A 248 -23.17 -1.63 17.52
C LEU A 248 -22.54 -1.64 18.92
N ASP A 249 -22.08 -2.78 19.42
CA ASP A 249 -21.35 -2.85 20.70
C ASP A 249 -20.01 -2.11 20.60
N MET A 250 -19.42 -2.06 19.40
CA MET A 250 -18.20 -1.29 19.14
C MET A 250 -18.39 0.21 19.35
N ASN A 251 -19.62 0.72 19.34
CA ASN A 251 -19.90 2.13 19.63
C ASN A 251 -19.32 2.55 20.98
N GLN A 252 -19.60 1.77 22.03
CA GLN A 252 -19.09 2.02 23.38
C GLN A 252 -17.59 1.74 23.47
N ARG A 253 -17.11 0.66 22.82
CA ARG A 253 -15.70 0.28 22.85
C ARG A 253 -14.78 1.34 22.22
N TYR A 254 -15.22 1.95 21.12
CA TYR A 254 -14.46 3.04 20.48
C TYR A 254 -14.49 4.34 21.28
N GLU A 255 -15.60 4.62 21.98
CA GLU A 255 -15.72 5.77 22.89
C GLU A 255 -14.73 5.61 24.07
N GLN A 256 -14.77 4.47 24.77
CA GLN A 256 -13.81 4.13 25.84
C GLN A 256 -12.35 4.26 25.39
N LEU A 257 -12.03 3.79 24.17
CA LEU A 257 -10.68 3.92 23.62
C LEU A 257 -10.31 5.38 23.31
N CYS A 258 -11.25 6.20 22.83
CA CYS A 258 -10.99 7.62 22.59
C CYS A 258 -10.72 8.36 23.90
N ASP A 259 -11.52 8.10 24.92
CA ASP A 259 -11.39 8.75 26.23
C ASP A 259 -10.06 8.37 26.89
N TRP A 260 -9.72 7.08 26.90
CA TRP A 260 -8.45 6.61 27.43
C TRP A 260 -7.23 7.16 26.68
N LEU A 261 -7.29 7.27 25.34
CA LEU A 261 -6.20 7.88 24.56
C LEU A 261 -6.08 9.40 24.82
N GLU A 262 -7.18 10.08 25.12
CA GLU A 262 -7.17 11.49 25.50
C GLU A 262 -6.52 11.67 26.87
N GLU A 263 -6.96 10.89 27.86
CA GLU A 263 -6.35 10.85 29.20
C GLU A 263 -4.85 10.57 29.12
N LEU A 264 -4.44 9.53 28.37
CA LEU A 264 -3.04 9.17 28.18
C LEU A 264 -2.23 10.27 27.49
N ALA A 265 -2.81 10.97 26.52
CA ALA A 265 -2.13 12.07 25.82
C ALA A 265 -1.90 13.28 26.74
N THR A 266 -2.81 13.54 27.69
CA THR A 266 -2.77 14.71 28.57
C THR A 266 -2.24 14.44 29.98
N ALA A 267 -1.97 13.19 30.34
CA ALA A 267 -1.50 12.82 31.67
C ALA A 267 -0.15 13.45 32.03
N ASP A 268 0.04 13.85 33.28
CA ASP A 268 1.33 14.30 33.83
C ASP A 268 2.25 13.12 34.19
N GLY A 269 2.48 12.25 33.20
CA GLY A 269 3.30 11.04 33.34
C GLY A 269 2.48 9.76 33.28
N PHE A 270 3.09 8.70 32.74
CA PHE A 270 2.54 7.35 32.71
C PHE A 270 3.27 6.48 33.74
N ARG A 271 2.51 5.77 34.58
CA ARG A 271 3.04 4.82 35.56
C ARG A 271 2.18 3.58 35.62
N PHE A 272 2.84 2.42 35.61
CA PHE A 272 2.21 1.12 35.88
C PHE A 272 1.71 1.06 37.33
N SER A 273 0.40 1.28 37.53
CA SER A 273 -0.31 0.96 38.77
C SER A 273 -0.75 -0.51 38.77
N GLY A 274 -0.95 -1.08 39.96
CA GLY A 274 -1.33 -2.50 40.14
C GLY A 274 -2.68 -2.88 39.53
N ASP A 275 -3.48 -1.88 39.12
CA ASP A 275 -4.81 -2.00 38.53
C ASP A 275 -4.86 -1.54 37.06
N GLN A 276 -3.71 -1.29 36.40
CA GLN A 276 -3.67 -0.72 35.05
C GLN A 276 -4.56 -1.49 34.07
N SER A 277 -5.77 -0.97 33.91
CA SER A 277 -6.71 -1.37 32.91
C SER A 277 -6.50 -0.43 31.74
N GLY A 278 -6.06 -1.00 30.62
CA GLY A 278 -6.26 -0.31 29.34
C GLY A 278 -7.75 0.00 29.14
N PRO A 279 -8.13 0.51 27.97
CA PRO A 279 -9.54 0.81 27.67
C PRO A 279 -10.48 -0.41 27.74
N PHE A 280 -9.93 -1.63 27.85
CA PHE A 280 -10.66 -2.90 27.85
C PHE A 280 -10.20 -3.83 29.00
N PRO A 281 -10.47 -3.49 30.28
CA PRO A 281 -10.08 -4.32 31.43
C PRO A 281 -10.63 -5.75 31.35
N ASP A 282 -11.84 -5.90 30.81
CA ASP A 282 -12.54 -7.18 30.69
C ASP A 282 -11.82 -8.19 29.79
N LEU A 283 -10.89 -7.72 28.95
CA LEU A 283 -10.12 -8.57 28.03
C LEU A 283 -8.71 -8.88 28.51
N ALA A 284 -8.24 -8.28 29.62
CA ALA A 284 -6.85 -8.40 30.07
C ALA A 284 -6.43 -9.87 30.27
N GLY A 285 -7.27 -10.68 30.92
CA GLY A 285 -6.98 -12.10 31.12
C GLY A 285 -6.89 -12.90 29.81
N ALA A 286 -7.71 -12.56 28.82
CA ALA A 286 -7.71 -13.24 27.53
C ALA A 286 -6.52 -12.81 26.63
N VAL A 287 -6.06 -11.56 26.76
CA VAL A 287 -4.85 -11.06 26.09
C VAL A 287 -3.58 -11.72 26.63
N LEU A 288 -3.54 -11.98 27.94
CA LEU A 288 -2.39 -12.60 28.61
C LEU A 288 -2.43 -14.13 28.62
N ALA A 289 -3.49 -14.75 28.08
CA ALA A 289 -3.62 -16.20 28.01
C ALA A 289 -2.52 -16.91 27.18
N PRO A 290 -2.00 -16.34 26.08
CA PRO A 290 -0.87 -16.94 25.38
C PRO A 290 0.41 -16.90 26.23
N ASP A 291 1.15 -18.02 26.24
CA ASP A 291 2.34 -18.22 27.11
C ASP A 291 3.42 -17.13 26.95
N ASP A 292 3.57 -16.57 25.74
CA ASP A 292 4.56 -15.53 25.46
C ASP A 292 4.09 -14.11 25.84
N ALA A 293 2.77 -13.89 25.87
CA ALA A 293 2.19 -12.58 26.17
C ALA A 293 2.45 -12.18 27.62
N GLY A 294 2.36 -13.13 28.57
CA GLY A 294 2.69 -12.89 29.97
C GLY A 294 4.15 -12.48 30.20
N ASP A 295 5.08 -13.17 29.54
CA ASP A 295 6.51 -12.83 29.61
C ASP A 295 6.81 -11.45 28.98
N VAL A 296 6.17 -11.13 27.84
CA VAL A 296 6.30 -9.81 27.21
C VAL A 296 5.73 -8.73 28.13
N TRP A 297 4.54 -8.93 28.70
CA TRP A 297 3.93 -7.98 29.62
C TRP A 297 4.82 -7.73 30.84
N SER A 298 5.35 -8.79 31.46
CA SER A 298 6.30 -8.69 32.58
C SER A 298 7.53 -7.85 32.21
N ALA A 299 8.12 -8.08 31.03
CA ALA A 299 9.25 -7.27 30.57
C ALA A 299 8.87 -5.80 30.33
N LEU A 300 7.67 -5.54 29.80
CA LEU A 300 7.17 -4.19 29.54
C LEU A 300 6.85 -3.41 30.80
N THR A 301 6.45 -4.07 31.88
CA THR A 301 6.08 -3.45 33.17
C THR A 301 7.19 -3.46 34.22
N ALA A 302 8.31 -4.14 33.94
CA ALA A 302 9.46 -4.20 34.84
C ALA A 302 9.96 -2.80 35.26
N ASP A 303 10.44 -2.72 36.49
CA ASP A 303 11.07 -1.52 37.04
C ASP A 303 12.23 -1.08 36.15
N ALA A 304 12.26 0.23 35.87
CA ALA A 304 13.26 0.85 35.00
C ALA A 304 13.75 2.16 35.61
N SER A 305 14.83 2.71 35.04
CA SER A 305 15.36 3.99 35.49
C SER A 305 14.33 5.11 35.30
N GLN A 306 14.46 6.20 36.08
CA GLN A 306 13.59 7.37 35.93
C GLN A 306 13.60 7.90 34.50
N LEU A 307 14.76 7.93 33.85
CA LEU A 307 14.91 8.36 32.46
C LEU A 307 14.11 7.46 31.50
N ASP A 308 14.19 6.15 31.65
CA ASP A 308 13.50 5.21 30.76
C ASP A 308 11.97 5.30 30.94
N ASN A 309 11.50 5.52 32.18
CA ASN A 309 10.09 5.76 32.48
C ASN A 309 9.61 7.10 31.90
N ASP A 310 10.41 8.17 32.00
CA ASP A 310 10.09 9.46 31.37
C ASP A 310 10.00 9.32 29.85
N LEU A 311 10.95 8.61 29.22
CA LEU A 311 10.97 8.37 27.78
C LEU A 311 9.76 7.53 27.34
N LEU A 312 9.42 6.47 28.07
CA LEU A 312 8.22 5.67 27.81
C LEU A 312 6.96 6.53 27.89
N SER A 313 6.81 7.30 28.96
CA SER A 313 5.65 8.17 29.17
C SER A 313 5.50 9.18 28.02
N GLN A 314 6.59 9.83 27.63
CA GLN A 314 6.60 10.80 26.55
C GLN A 314 6.27 10.15 25.20
N ALA A 315 6.78 8.94 24.94
CA ALA A 315 6.46 8.19 23.73
C ALA A 315 4.97 7.85 23.67
N LEU A 316 4.39 7.37 24.77
CA LEU A 316 2.98 7.03 24.89
C LEU A 316 2.08 8.27 24.68
N GLN A 317 2.39 9.40 25.31
CA GLN A 317 1.61 10.65 25.17
C GLN A 317 1.53 11.12 23.72
N VAL A 318 2.67 11.27 23.04
CA VAL A 318 2.70 11.75 21.66
C VAL A 318 2.03 10.75 20.72
N THR A 319 2.29 9.46 20.92
CA THR A 319 1.69 8.39 20.11
C THR A 319 0.18 8.34 20.30
N ALA A 320 -0.31 8.46 21.54
CA ALA A 320 -1.72 8.52 21.88
C ALA A 320 -2.42 9.71 21.23
N ALA A 321 -1.82 10.91 21.27
CA ALA A 321 -2.39 12.09 20.61
C ALA A 321 -2.56 11.89 19.10
N TYR A 322 -1.58 11.24 18.44
CA TYR A 322 -1.68 10.92 17.01
C TYR A 322 -2.74 9.85 16.72
N MET A 323 -2.79 8.80 17.53
CA MET A 323 -3.78 7.73 17.43
C MET A 323 -5.21 8.25 17.68
N LEU A 324 -5.42 9.10 18.69
CA LEU A 324 -6.71 9.70 19.03
C LEU A 324 -7.29 10.52 17.88
N VAL A 325 -6.49 11.43 17.31
CA VAL A 325 -6.92 12.27 16.17
C VAL A 325 -7.30 11.44 14.95
N LEU A 326 -6.56 10.35 14.70
CA LEU A 326 -6.91 9.42 13.65
C LEU A 326 -8.21 8.68 14.01
N LEU A 327 -8.28 8.08 15.21
CA LEU A 327 -9.37 7.22 15.62
C LEU A 327 -10.70 7.97 15.58
N ARG A 328 -10.79 9.16 16.20
CA ARG A 328 -12.00 10.01 16.19
C ARG A 328 -12.52 10.28 14.77
N ARG A 329 -11.62 10.38 13.78
CA ARG A 329 -11.98 10.52 12.37
C ARG A 329 -12.48 9.21 11.77
N GLU A 330 -11.74 8.13 11.98
CA GLU A 330 -12.02 6.83 11.34
C GLU A 330 -13.30 6.19 11.89
N VAL A 331 -13.61 6.38 13.17
CA VAL A 331 -14.78 5.79 13.84
C VAL A 331 -15.86 6.83 14.17
N CYS A 332 -15.87 7.98 13.49
CA CYS A 332 -16.83 9.07 13.74
C CYS A 332 -18.30 8.62 13.76
N ASP A 333 -18.66 7.59 12.99
CA ASP A 333 -20.04 7.10 12.93
C ASP A 333 -20.44 6.32 14.20
N HIS A 334 -19.45 5.78 14.93
CA HIS A 334 -19.62 5.05 16.19
C HIS A 334 -19.69 5.97 17.42
N LEU A 335 -19.12 7.18 17.31
CA LEU A 335 -19.05 8.16 18.40
C LEU A 335 -20.38 8.91 18.57
N PRO A 336 -20.60 9.59 19.72
CA PRO A 336 -21.78 10.42 19.93
C PRO A 336 -22.05 11.39 18.77
N GLY A 337 -23.29 11.43 18.29
CA GLY A 337 -23.69 12.19 17.10
C GLY A 337 -23.41 11.52 15.75
N GLY A 338 -22.71 10.38 15.74
CA GLY A 338 -22.44 9.57 14.54
C GLY A 338 -23.66 8.80 14.03
N ALA A 339 -23.61 8.38 12.75
CA ALA A 339 -24.72 7.69 12.09
C ALA A 339 -25.15 6.39 12.80
N LEU A 340 -24.20 5.62 13.36
CA LEU A 340 -24.50 4.35 14.04
C LEU A 340 -25.07 4.53 15.45
N ARG A 341 -25.02 5.75 16.02
CA ARG A 341 -25.71 6.10 17.26
C ARG A 341 -27.17 6.48 17.02
N ASN A 342 -27.48 6.99 15.83
CA ASN A 342 -28.78 7.56 15.47
C ASN A 342 -29.63 6.65 14.57
N LEU A 343 -29.37 5.35 14.55
CA LEU A 343 -30.16 4.38 13.78
C LEU A 343 -31.59 4.23 14.32
N SER A 344 -32.55 4.03 13.43
CA SER A 344 -33.92 3.62 13.78
C SER A 344 -33.94 2.19 14.35
N ASP A 345 -35.02 1.81 15.03
CA ASP A 345 -35.15 0.46 15.60
C ASP A 345 -35.08 -0.64 14.54
N GLU A 346 -35.68 -0.40 13.37
CA GLU A 346 -35.59 -1.32 12.23
C GLU A 346 -34.15 -1.45 11.74
N GLN A 347 -33.46 -0.32 11.54
CA GLN A 347 -32.05 -0.33 11.13
C GLN A 347 -31.18 -1.05 12.16
N ARG A 348 -31.38 -0.82 13.47
CA ARG A 348 -30.65 -1.53 14.52
C ARG A 348 -30.82 -3.05 14.42
N ARG A 349 -32.05 -3.52 14.14
CA ARG A 349 -32.32 -4.94 13.91
C ARG A 349 -31.59 -5.46 12.67
N LEU A 350 -31.63 -4.71 11.56
CA LEU A 350 -30.96 -5.09 10.31
C LEU A 350 -29.43 -5.04 10.39
N THR A 351 -28.86 -4.20 11.26
CA THR A 351 -27.40 -4.09 11.44
C THR A 351 -26.87 -5.04 12.51
N ALA A 352 -27.73 -5.71 13.28
CA ALA A 352 -27.33 -6.53 14.43
C ALA A 352 -26.33 -7.64 14.05
N ASP A 353 -26.52 -8.22 12.87
CA ASP A 353 -25.70 -9.32 12.33
C ASP A 353 -24.67 -8.84 11.30
N ALA A 354 -24.53 -7.53 11.11
CA ALA A 354 -23.56 -7.01 10.17
C ALA A 354 -22.13 -7.32 10.64
N PRO A 355 -21.23 -7.76 9.73
CA PRO A 355 -19.86 -8.03 10.09
C PRO A 355 -19.15 -6.74 10.52
N LYS A 356 -18.15 -6.88 11.41
CA LYS A 356 -17.31 -5.76 11.90
C LYS A 356 -16.07 -5.54 11.03
N ASP A 357 -15.73 -6.54 10.21
CA ASP A 357 -14.57 -6.54 9.35
C ASP A 357 -14.88 -7.10 7.96
N ASN A 358 -13.95 -6.91 7.03
CA ASN A 358 -13.97 -7.46 5.68
C ASN A 358 -12.93 -8.58 5.50
N VAL A 359 -12.48 -9.23 6.57
CA VAL A 359 -11.45 -10.28 6.49
C VAL A 359 -11.95 -11.49 5.70
N ALA A 360 -13.24 -11.82 5.82
CA ALA A 360 -13.83 -12.92 5.05
C ALA A 360 -13.67 -12.71 3.52
N PRO A 361 -14.12 -11.59 2.92
CA PRO A 361 -13.89 -11.35 1.50
C PRO A 361 -12.41 -11.19 1.15
N GLU A 362 -11.57 -10.59 2.01
CA GLU A 362 -10.12 -10.52 1.76
C GLU A 362 -9.45 -11.89 1.73
N ARG A 363 -9.88 -12.82 2.59
CA ARG A 363 -9.40 -14.21 2.59
C ARG A 363 -9.72 -14.88 1.26
N ASN A 364 -10.88 -14.61 0.67
CA ASN A 364 -11.24 -15.17 -0.64
C ASN A 364 -10.28 -14.67 -1.73
N PHE A 365 -9.95 -13.38 -1.72
CA PHE A 365 -8.95 -12.82 -2.64
C PHE A 365 -7.56 -13.42 -2.40
N ALA A 366 -7.16 -13.65 -1.14
CA ALA A 366 -5.90 -14.30 -0.81
C ALA A 366 -5.84 -15.76 -1.30
N VAL A 367 -6.92 -16.53 -1.11
CA VAL A 367 -7.04 -17.89 -1.67
C VAL A 367 -6.96 -17.85 -3.18
N LEU A 368 -7.66 -16.92 -3.83
CA LEU A 368 -7.60 -16.76 -5.29
C LEU A 368 -6.18 -16.45 -5.76
N ASP A 369 -5.50 -15.49 -5.14
CA ASP A 369 -4.13 -15.08 -5.50
C ASP A 369 -3.12 -16.23 -5.30
N SER A 370 -3.22 -16.94 -4.18
CA SER A 370 -2.45 -18.15 -3.91
C SER A 370 -2.69 -19.22 -4.97
N THR A 371 -3.96 -19.46 -5.33
CA THR A 371 -4.33 -20.47 -6.34
C THR A 371 -3.86 -20.07 -7.74
N VAL A 372 -3.89 -18.78 -8.09
CA VAL A 372 -3.34 -18.29 -9.36
C VAL A 372 -1.83 -18.49 -9.41
N THR A 373 -1.13 -18.27 -8.29
CA THR A 373 0.33 -18.40 -8.21
C THR A 373 0.78 -19.86 -8.20
N CYS A 374 0.16 -20.69 -7.37
CA CYS A 374 0.56 -22.09 -7.17
C CYS A 374 -0.02 -23.05 -8.22
N LYS A 375 -1.17 -22.70 -8.83
CA LYS A 375 -1.86 -23.51 -9.84
C LYS A 375 -2.16 -22.67 -11.09
N PRO A 376 -1.14 -22.22 -11.85
CA PRO A 376 -1.32 -21.28 -12.96
C PRO A 376 -2.17 -21.82 -14.12
N HIS A 377 -2.22 -23.15 -14.29
CA HIS A 377 -2.99 -23.82 -15.34
C HIS A 377 -4.44 -24.13 -14.96
N MET A 378 -4.85 -23.84 -13.72
CA MET A 378 -6.24 -24.04 -13.29
C MET A 378 -7.18 -23.08 -14.07
N ARG A 379 -8.27 -23.63 -14.62
CA ARG A 379 -9.26 -22.85 -15.38
C ARG A 379 -9.90 -21.78 -14.46
N PRO A 380 -10.22 -20.56 -14.96
CA PRO A 380 -10.85 -19.51 -14.14
C PRO A 380 -12.13 -19.98 -13.43
N LEU A 381 -13.03 -20.65 -14.15
CA LEU A 381 -14.26 -21.21 -13.57
C LEU A 381 -13.98 -22.22 -12.44
N ALA A 382 -12.96 -23.06 -12.59
CA ALA A 382 -12.58 -24.01 -11.55
C ALA A 382 -12.01 -23.30 -10.31
N ARG A 383 -11.26 -22.20 -10.49
CA ARG A 383 -10.76 -21.39 -9.37
C ARG A 383 -11.89 -20.73 -8.60
N GLU A 384 -12.84 -20.15 -9.33
CA GLU A 384 -14.03 -19.53 -8.73
C GLU A 384 -14.84 -20.57 -7.95
N ALA A 385 -15.11 -21.73 -8.55
CA ALA A 385 -15.79 -22.83 -7.88
C ALA A 385 -15.03 -23.29 -6.62
N TYR A 386 -13.70 -23.38 -6.67
CA TYR A 386 -12.87 -23.74 -5.52
C TYR A 386 -12.98 -22.73 -4.38
N VAL A 387 -12.88 -21.43 -4.69
CA VAL A 387 -13.01 -20.35 -3.69
C VAL A 387 -14.41 -20.38 -3.06
N LEU A 388 -15.47 -20.47 -3.86
CA LEU A 388 -16.85 -20.52 -3.38
C LEU A 388 -17.12 -21.78 -2.54
N PHE A 389 -16.64 -22.94 -2.99
CA PHE A 389 -16.82 -24.21 -2.30
C PHE A 389 -16.21 -24.18 -0.90
N GLN A 390 -14.99 -23.65 -0.78
CA GLN A 390 -14.29 -23.46 0.49
C GLN A 390 -14.95 -22.40 1.36
N GLN A 391 -15.30 -21.24 0.79
CA GLN A 391 -15.89 -20.12 1.53
C GLN A 391 -17.24 -20.48 2.15
N ASN A 392 -18.10 -21.14 1.38
CA ASN A 392 -19.45 -21.50 1.82
C ASN A 392 -19.47 -22.73 2.73
N ALA A 393 -18.30 -23.29 3.07
CA ALA A 393 -18.18 -24.56 3.78
C ALA A 393 -19.05 -25.66 3.14
N THR A 394 -19.08 -25.68 1.79
CA THR A 394 -20.06 -26.47 1.04
C THR A 394 -19.96 -27.96 1.34
N GLU A 395 -18.74 -28.47 1.53
CA GLU A 395 -18.48 -29.85 1.95
C GLU A 395 -19.11 -30.17 3.32
N GLN A 396 -18.86 -29.32 4.32
CA GLN A 396 -19.39 -29.50 5.67
C GLN A 396 -20.92 -29.42 5.68
N TRP A 397 -21.48 -28.47 4.92
CA TRP A 397 -22.93 -28.33 4.75
C TRP A 397 -23.54 -29.55 4.04
N LEU A 398 -22.90 -30.07 2.99
CA LEU A 398 -23.35 -31.28 2.29
C LEU A 398 -23.33 -32.50 3.24
N HIS A 399 -22.30 -32.65 4.07
CA HIS A 399 -22.23 -33.74 5.04
C HIS A 399 -23.34 -33.73 6.10
N GLN A 400 -23.96 -32.58 6.36
CA GLN A 400 -25.12 -32.47 7.25
C GLN A 400 -26.44 -32.89 6.59
N LYS A 401 -26.46 -33.10 5.27
CA LYS A 401 -27.66 -33.51 4.52
C LYS A 401 -27.79 -35.02 4.44
N THR A 402 -29.01 -35.49 4.23
CA THR A 402 -29.27 -36.91 3.97
C THR A 402 -28.68 -37.34 2.62
N ARG A 403 -28.44 -38.64 2.41
CA ARG A 403 -27.90 -39.16 1.14
C ARG A 403 -28.78 -38.79 -0.06
N ASP A 404 -30.09 -38.82 0.10
CA ASP A 404 -31.04 -38.51 -0.97
C ASP A 404 -30.99 -37.01 -1.34
N GLU A 405 -30.91 -36.13 -0.35
CA GLU A 405 -30.73 -34.69 -0.58
C GLU A 405 -29.39 -34.39 -1.26
N GLN A 406 -28.30 -35.03 -0.81
CA GLN A 406 -26.98 -34.88 -1.41
C GLN A 406 -27.00 -35.29 -2.89
N GLU A 407 -27.55 -36.46 -3.20
CA GLU A 407 -27.64 -36.96 -4.58
C GLU A 407 -28.52 -36.06 -5.46
N ALA A 408 -29.66 -35.59 -4.94
CA ALA A 408 -30.53 -34.65 -5.66
C ALA A 408 -29.80 -33.33 -5.99
N MET A 409 -29.04 -32.78 -5.04
CA MET A 409 -28.27 -31.55 -5.23
C MET A 409 -27.12 -31.73 -6.22
N LEU A 410 -26.34 -32.80 -6.10
CA LEU A 410 -25.24 -33.12 -7.01
C LEU A 410 -25.74 -33.42 -8.42
N SER A 411 -26.86 -34.14 -8.54
CA SER A 411 -27.53 -34.39 -9.82
C SER A 411 -27.97 -33.08 -10.49
N ARG A 412 -28.55 -32.14 -9.73
CA ARG A 412 -28.91 -30.81 -10.24
C ARG A 412 -27.68 -30.01 -10.67
N ALA A 413 -26.61 -30.02 -9.88
CA ALA A 413 -25.35 -29.35 -10.23
C ALA A 413 -24.76 -29.90 -11.53
N ARG A 414 -24.76 -31.23 -11.72
CA ARG A 414 -24.34 -31.89 -12.97
C ARG A 414 -25.18 -31.46 -14.17
N LYS A 415 -26.50 -31.28 -14.02
CA LYS A 415 -27.38 -30.78 -15.09
C LYS A 415 -27.08 -29.33 -15.48
N ILE A 416 -26.70 -28.49 -14.52
CA ILE A 416 -26.46 -27.05 -14.73
C ILE A 416 -25.04 -26.78 -15.25
N SER A 417 -24.08 -27.68 -15.02
CA SER A 417 -22.66 -27.48 -15.35
C SER A 417 -22.43 -27.05 -16.81
N GLY A 418 -23.10 -27.67 -17.78
CA GLY A 418 -22.97 -27.33 -19.20
C GLY A 418 -23.38 -25.89 -19.52
N LYS A 419 -24.43 -25.37 -18.87
CA LYS A 419 -24.85 -23.97 -19.01
C LYS A 419 -23.79 -23.02 -18.43
N VAL A 420 -23.26 -23.35 -17.26
CA VAL A 420 -22.21 -22.56 -16.59
C VAL A 420 -20.93 -22.52 -17.43
N GLU A 421 -20.51 -23.66 -18.00
CA GLU A 421 -19.34 -23.72 -18.89
C GLU A 421 -19.56 -22.92 -20.19
N ALA A 422 -20.74 -23.01 -20.79
CA ALA A 422 -21.08 -22.23 -21.98
C ALA A 422 -21.02 -20.72 -21.71
N ARG A 423 -21.57 -20.28 -20.57
CA ARG A 423 -21.50 -18.88 -20.13
C ARG A 423 -20.06 -18.44 -19.89
N ALA A 424 -19.27 -19.24 -19.16
CA ALA A 424 -17.86 -18.95 -18.91
C ALA A 424 -17.06 -18.82 -20.22
N LYS A 425 -17.37 -19.64 -21.23
CA LYS A 425 -16.78 -19.55 -22.58
C LYS A 425 -17.17 -18.25 -23.28
N ALA A 426 -18.44 -17.86 -23.23
CA ALA A 426 -18.92 -16.61 -23.82
C ALA A 426 -18.26 -15.38 -23.17
N THR A 427 -18.21 -15.34 -21.83
CA THR A 427 -17.53 -14.28 -21.07
C THR A 427 -16.04 -14.22 -21.41
N LYS A 428 -15.36 -15.37 -21.51
CA LYS A 428 -13.95 -15.42 -21.94
C LYS A 428 -13.76 -14.82 -23.33
N GLN A 429 -14.60 -15.18 -24.30
CA GLN A 429 -14.53 -14.63 -25.67
C GLN A 429 -14.75 -13.12 -25.69
N ALA A 430 -15.70 -12.61 -24.90
CA ALA A 430 -15.94 -11.18 -24.77
C ALA A 430 -14.73 -10.44 -24.17
N ILE A 431 -14.12 -11.00 -23.12
CA ILE A 431 -12.91 -10.45 -22.50
C ILE A 431 -11.73 -10.47 -23.48
N ASP A 432 -11.53 -11.57 -24.20
CA ASP A 432 -10.43 -11.69 -25.17
C ASP A 432 -10.60 -10.67 -26.31
N LYS A 433 -11.83 -10.47 -26.82
CA LYS A 433 -12.15 -9.43 -27.80
C LYS A 433 -11.86 -8.03 -27.28
N ALA A 434 -12.29 -7.72 -26.05
CA ALA A 434 -12.02 -6.42 -25.41
C ALA A 434 -10.51 -6.18 -25.20
N ARG A 435 -9.76 -7.23 -24.79
CA ARG A 435 -8.29 -7.17 -24.64
C ARG A 435 -7.59 -6.93 -25.97
N GLN A 436 -8.02 -7.59 -27.04
CA GLN A 436 -7.50 -7.37 -28.40
C GLN A 436 -7.71 -5.92 -28.83
N GLN A 437 -8.91 -5.37 -28.64
CA GLN A 437 -9.21 -3.97 -28.95
C GLN A 437 -8.33 -3.00 -28.15
N LEU A 438 -8.15 -3.25 -26.84
CA LEU A 438 -7.30 -2.41 -25.98
C LEU A 438 -5.82 -2.50 -26.39
N GLN A 439 -5.34 -3.70 -26.74
CA GLN A 439 -3.97 -3.91 -27.21
C GLN A 439 -3.73 -3.18 -28.53
N GLN A 440 -4.66 -3.28 -29.48
CA GLN A 440 -4.60 -2.58 -30.76
C GLN A 440 -4.55 -1.06 -30.56
N ALA A 441 -5.44 -0.52 -29.72
CA ALA A 441 -5.44 0.91 -29.37
C ALA A 441 -4.12 1.36 -28.71
N ARG A 442 -3.49 0.50 -27.89
CA ARG A 442 -2.17 0.76 -27.29
C ARG A 442 -1.06 0.76 -28.33
N ILE A 443 -1.03 -0.22 -29.24
CA ILE A 443 -0.05 -0.29 -30.33
C ILE A 443 -0.15 0.96 -31.20
N GLU A 444 -1.35 1.35 -31.60
CA GLU A 444 -1.60 2.56 -32.38
C GLU A 444 -1.20 3.84 -31.62
N ALA A 445 -1.46 3.92 -30.31
CA ALA A 445 -1.05 5.06 -29.50
C ALA A 445 0.49 5.16 -29.37
N VAL A 446 1.19 4.04 -29.21
CA VAL A 446 2.66 3.99 -29.17
C VAL A 446 3.24 4.34 -30.54
N HIS A 447 2.69 3.77 -31.62
CA HIS A 447 3.09 4.08 -32.98
C HIS A 447 2.91 5.57 -33.29
N ARG A 448 1.74 6.15 -33.00
CA ARG A 448 1.48 7.59 -33.17
C ARG A 448 2.46 8.45 -32.37
N LYS A 449 2.76 8.09 -31.12
CA LYS A 449 3.75 8.82 -30.30
C LYS A 449 5.16 8.71 -30.85
N ARG A 450 5.55 7.55 -31.39
CA ARG A 450 6.86 7.34 -32.01
C ARG A 450 6.99 8.16 -33.28
N VAL A 451 6.03 8.06 -34.19
CA VAL A 451 5.99 8.86 -35.43
C VAL A 451 6.04 10.35 -35.11
N ALA A 452 5.23 10.84 -34.16
CA ALA A 452 5.25 12.23 -33.75
C ALA A 452 6.60 12.66 -33.15
N LYS A 453 7.24 11.79 -32.35
CA LYS A 453 8.58 12.07 -31.79
C LYS A 453 9.64 12.10 -32.87
N ASP A 454 9.62 11.16 -33.81
CA ASP A 454 10.60 11.04 -34.89
C ASP A 454 10.46 12.20 -35.90
N CYS A 455 9.23 12.61 -36.23
CA CYS A 455 8.98 13.84 -36.99
C CYS A 455 9.50 15.07 -36.24
N SER A 456 9.13 15.23 -34.96
CA SER A 456 9.58 16.37 -34.16
C SER A 456 11.11 16.41 -34.04
N LEU A 457 11.79 15.29 -33.82
CA LEU A 457 13.26 15.26 -33.73
C LEU A 457 13.90 15.65 -35.07
N ARG A 458 13.36 15.15 -36.20
CA ARG A 458 13.83 15.55 -37.54
C ARG A 458 13.65 17.04 -37.79
N ASP A 459 12.54 17.64 -37.37
CA ASP A 459 12.30 19.08 -37.50
C ASP A 459 13.32 19.90 -36.68
N HIS A 460 13.61 19.47 -35.45
CA HIS A 460 14.62 20.13 -34.61
C HIS A 460 16.04 19.97 -35.16
N MET A 461 16.40 18.79 -35.69
CA MET A 461 17.70 18.56 -36.33
C MET A 461 17.86 19.43 -37.58
N ARG A 462 16.81 19.56 -38.41
CA ARG A 462 16.81 20.46 -39.58
C ARG A 462 17.01 21.92 -39.17
N ALA A 463 16.30 22.37 -38.14
CA ALA A 463 16.43 23.72 -37.62
C ALA A 463 17.85 24.03 -37.10
N VAL A 464 18.51 23.06 -36.45
CA VAL A 464 19.89 23.23 -35.98
C VAL A 464 20.91 23.15 -37.13
N HIS A 465 20.65 22.35 -38.16
CA HIS A 465 21.52 22.27 -39.35
C HIS A 465 21.61 23.61 -40.11
N GLU A 466 20.57 24.44 -40.06
CA GLU A 466 20.60 25.80 -40.63
C GLU A 466 21.66 26.70 -40.00
N PHE A 467 22.11 26.37 -38.78
CA PHE A 467 23.10 27.13 -38.01
C PHE A 467 24.43 26.39 -37.81
N GLY A 468 24.78 25.48 -38.73
CA GLY A 468 26.07 24.77 -38.70
C GLY A 468 26.08 23.47 -37.90
N GLY A 469 24.93 22.98 -37.43
CA GLY A 469 24.83 21.70 -36.74
C GLY A 469 24.86 21.80 -35.20
N VAL A 470 24.94 20.65 -34.53
CA VAL A 470 24.82 20.57 -33.06
C VAL A 470 26.11 21.03 -32.40
N TRP A 471 26.01 21.89 -31.40
CA TRP A 471 27.16 22.31 -30.60
C TRP A 471 27.44 21.27 -29.52
N ILE A 472 28.60 20.62 -29.62
CA ILE A 472 28.99 19.52 -28.74
C ILE A 472 29.74 20.06 -27.54
N THR A 473 30.54 21.12 -27.75
CA THR A 473 31.31 21.78 -26.70
C THR A 473 30.96 23.24 -26.48
N VAL A 474 31.31 23.78 -25.30
CA VAL A 474 31.20 25.21 -25.00
C VAL A 474 32.06 26.05 -25.96
N SER A 475 33.18 25.48 -26.42
CA SER A 475 34.03 26.10 -27.45
C SER A 475 33.27 26.21 -28.78
N ASP A 476 32.67 25.11 -29.24
CA ASP A 476 31.88 25.06 -30.49
C ASP A 476 30.75 26.11 -30.47
N MET A 477 30.05 26.22 -29.34
CA MET A 477 28.99 27.21 -29.17
C MET A 477 29.52 28.64 -29.32
N THR A 478 30.66 28.94 -28.70
CA THR A 478 31.21 30.29 -28.66
C THR A 478 31.72 30.72 -30.03
N GLU A 479 32.42 29.82 -30.72
CA GLU A 479 32.91 30.03 -32.09
C GLU A 479 31.76 30.22 -33.08
N ALA A 480 30.74 29.35 -33.02
CA ALA A 480 29.57 29.46 -33.90
C ALA A 480 28.81 30.79 -33.70
N LEU A 481 28.70 31.29 -32.46
CA LEU A 481 28.05 32.57 -32.19
C LEU A 481 28.87 33.77 -32.67
N GLN A 482 30.20 33.69 -32.68
CA GLN A 482 31.06 34.76 -33.22
C GLN A 482 30.96 34.87 -34.75
N GLN A 483 30.78 33.74 -35.43
CA GLN A 483 30.65 33.68 -36.90
C GLN A 483 29.25 34.06 -37.39
N LEU A 484 28.22 33.97 -36.54
CA LEU A 484 26.84 34.28 -36.91
C LEU A 484 26.52 35.79 -36.75
N PRO A 485 25.74 36.40 -37.66
CA PRO A 485 25.22 37.75 -37.48
C PRO A 485 24.39 37.87 -36.19
N SER A 486 24.53 39.00 -35.48
CA SER A 486 23.86 39.24 -34.18
C SER A 486 22.34 39.05 -34.23
N GLY A 487 21.69 39.40 -35.34
CA GLY A 487 20.25 39.20 -35.55
C GLY A 487 19.80 37.73 -35.60
N ARG A 488 20.71 36.76 -35.75
CA ARG A 488 20.40 35.32 -35.83
C ARG A 488 20.71 34.54 -34.55
N HIS A 489 21.37 35.16 -33.56
CA HIS A 489 21.80 34.48 -32.33
C HIS A 489 20.65 33.85 -31.55
N GLU A 490 19.53 34.56 -31.41
CA GLU A 490 18.37 34.05 -30.66
C GLU A 490 17.74 32.82 -31.32
N GLN A 491 17.69 32.79 -32.65
CA GLN A 491 17.15 31.66 -33.40
C GLN A 491 18.05 30.42 -33.24
N ALA A 492 19.38 30.61 -33.36
CA ALA A 492 20.36 29.54 -33.20
C ALA A 492 20.33 28.93 -31.79
N VAL A 493 20.40 29.76 -30.74
CA VAL A 493 20.38 29.30 -29.34
C VAL A 493 19.05 28.60 -29.01
N THR A 494 17.93 29.12 -29.51
CA THR A 494 16.61 28.50 -29.32
C THR A 494 16.53 27.13 -30.01
N ALA A 495 17.06 27.00 -31.22
CA ALA A 495 17.10 25.73 -31.95
C ALA A 495 17.89 24.67 -31.17
N GLN A 496 19.06 25.04 -30.64
CA GLN A 496 19.92 24.16 -29.84
C GLN A 496 19.24 23.72 -28.54
N LEU A 497 18.67 24.64 -27.77
CA LEU A 497 17.95 24.31 -26.53
C LEU A 497 16.76 23.37 -26.78
N ARG A 498 16.01 23.58 -27.88
CA ARG A 498 14.90 22.70 -28.24
C ARG A 498 15.37 21.32 -28.67
N LEU A 499 16.46 21.21 -29.44
CA LEU A 499 17.05 19.94 -29.82
C LEU A 499 17.57 19.17 -28.60
N GLN A 500 18.33 19.81 -27.72
CA GLN A 500 18.83 19.20 -26.47
C GLN A 500 17.66 18.71 -25.60
N LYS A 501 16.60 19.49 -25.49
CA LYS A 501 15.37 19.08 -24.80
C LYS A 501 14.67 17.88 -25.45
N ALA A 502 14.68 17.80 -26.78
CA ALA A 502 14.10 16.69 -27.53
C ALA A 502 14.93 15.40 -27.40
N MET A 503 16.26 15.53 -27.34
CA MET A 503 17.21 14.42 -27.15
C MET A 503 17.14 13.81 -25.75
N LYS A 504 16.69 14.57 -24.75
CA LYS A 504 16.56 14.15 -23.34
C LYS A 504 17.86 13.59 -22.75
N PRO A 505 18.93 14.41 -22.67
CA PRO A 505 20.14 14.01 -21.97
C PRO A 505 19.86 13.73 -20.49
N THR A 506 20.71 12.91 -19.86
CA THR A 506 20.73 12.76 -18.41
C THR A 506 21.18 14.09 -17.81
N LEU A 507 20.31 14.75 -17.04
CA LEU A 507 20.61 16.03 -16.41
C LEU A 507 20.02 16.06 -14.99
N PRO A 508 20.73 16.62 -14.00
CA PRO A 508 20.19 17.06 -12.73
C PRO A 508 18.92 17.93 -12.90
N ARG A 509 18.03 17.91 -11.89
CA ARG A 509 16.70 18.55 -11.97
C ARG A 509 16.76 20.06 -12.22
N ASP A 510 17.73 20.71 -11.62
CA ASP A 510 18.09 22.12 -11.75
C ASP A 510 18.54 22.45 -13.19
N LEU A 511 19.41 21.63 -13.77
CA LEU A 511 19.89 21.81 -15.14
C LEU A 511 18.82 21.49 -16.20
N ALA A 512 17.95 20.50 -15.93
CA ALA A 512 16.83 20.18 -16.81
C ALA A 512 15.85 21.38 -16.96
N ALA A 513 15.75 22.24 -15.96
CA ALA A 513 14.93 23.45 -16.04
C ALA A 513 15.52 24.51 -16.98
N LEU A 514 16.84 24.48 -17.23
CA LEU A 514 17.56 25.43 -18.08
C LEU A 514 17.24 25.25 -19.56
N LEU A 515 16.76 24.06 -19.96
CA LEU A 515 16.28 23.76 -21.31
C LEU A 515 14.95 24.43 -21.67
N ASN A 516 14.31 25.15 -20.74
CA ASN A 516 13.06 25.88 -20.99
C ASN A 516 13.33 27.29 -21.50
N LEU A 517 12.58 27.70 -22.53
CA LEU A 517 12.63 29.06 -23.08
C LEU A 517 11.94 30.10 -22.20
N SER A 518 11.17 29.66 -21.20
CA SER A 518 10.42 30.51 -20.27
C SER A 518 10.52 30.00 -18.84
N GLN A 519 10.34 30.92 -17.90
CA GLN A 519 10.26 30.65 -16.46
C GLN A 519 9.06 31.40 -15.89
N ALA A 520 8.19 30.69 -15.16
CA ALA A 520 6.95 31.25 -14.59
C ALA A 520 6.07 32.03 -15.60
N GLY A 521 6.04 31.58 -16.87
CA GLY A 521 5.27 32.22 -17.94
C GLY A 521 5.97 33.35 -18.67
N VAL A 522 7.13 33.81 -18.20
CA VAL A 522 7.91 34.90 -18.83
C VAL A 522 9.03 34.32 -19.71
N ARG A 523 9.17 34.82 -20.95
CA ARG A 523 10.23 34.42 -21.89
C ARG A 523 11.59 34.91 -21.39
N ARG A 524 12.60 34.03 -21.43
CA ARG A 524 13.97 34.38 -21.03
C ARG A 524 14.63 35.25 -22.09
N SER A 525 15.47 36.19 -21.67
CA SER A 525 16.25 37.04 -22.57
C SER A 525 17.35 36.24 -23.28
N LEU A 526 17.84 36.74 -24.42
CA LEU A 526 18.92 36.10 -25.19
C LEU A 526 20.20 35.83 -24.36
N PRO A 527 20.69 36.76 -23.52
CA PRO A 527 21.82 36.47 -22.64
C PRO A 527 21.55 35.32 -21.66
N ALA A 528 20.33 35.27 -21.10
CA ALA A 528 19.94 34.21 -20.18
C ALA A 528 19.82 32.84 -20.90
N LEU A 529 19.27 32.81 -22.12
CA LEU A 529 19.19 31.58 -22.94
C LEU A 529 20.58 31.06 -23.30
N THR A 530 21.51 31.95 -23.65
CA THR A 530 22.90 31.60 -24.00
C THR A 530 23.64 31.05 -22.78
N ALA A 531 23.50 31.68 -21.61
CA ALA A 531 24.06 31.19 -20.36
C ALA A 531 23.50 29.81 -19.96
N ASN A 532 22.20 29.60 -20.14
CA ASN A 532 21.55 28.31 -19.87
C ASN A 532 22.10 27.20 -20.77
N LEU A 533 22.22 27.45 -22.08
CA LEU A 533 22.74 26.48 -23.03
C LEU A 533 24.20 26.12 -22.70
N ARG A 534 25.02 27.13 -22.36
CA ARG A 534 26.41 26.94 -21.93
C ARG A 534 26.53 26.01 -20.72
N GLN A 535 25.70 26.23 -19.69
CA GLN A 535 25.71 25.38 -18.49
C GLN A 535 25.30 23.94 -18.78
N VAL A 536 24.30 23.75 -19.66
CA VAL A 536 23.88 22.41 -20.08
C VAL A 536 25.00 21.70 -20.84
N ILE A 537 25.64 22.36 -21.80
CA ILE A 537 26.75 21.76 -22.57
C ILE A 537 27.93 21.43 -21.64
N ALA A 538 28.34 22.36 -20.77
CA ALA A 538 29.41 22.13 -19.81
C ALA A 538 29.15 20.95 -18.87
N HIS A 539 27.90 20.73 -18.46
CA HIS A 539 27.55 19.57 -17.65
C HIS A 539 27.63 18.26 -18.44
N LEU A 540 27.16 18.25 -19.69
CA LEU A 540 27.26 17.07 -20.56
C LEU A 540 28.71 16.72 -20.91
N GLU A 541 29.57 17.73 -20.99
CA GLU A 541 31.03 17.56 -21.08
C GLU A 541 31.60 16.95 -19.78
N ALA A 542 31.22 17.46 -18.61
CA ALA A 542 31.73 17.01 -17.31
C ALA A 542 31.21 15.63 -16.87
N GLU A 543 29.98 15.26 -17.21
CA GLU A 543 29.38 13.96 -16.87
C GLU A 543 30.08 12.81 -17.64
N LYS A 544 30.64 13.10 -18.83
CA LYS A 544 31.53 12.17 -19.54
C LYS A 544 32.85 11.92 -18.80
N ALA A 545 33.22 12.76 -17.83
CA ALA A 545 34.53 12.76 -17.17
C ALA A 545 34.52 12.26 -15.71
N ALA A 546 33.38 12.11 -15.03
CA ALA A 546 33.37 11.87 -13.58
C ALA A 546 32.35 10.80 -13.12
N VAL A 547 32.84 9.60 -12.79
CA VAL A 547 32.13 8.62 -11.93
C VAL A 547 33.12 7.91 -10.99
N ALA A 548 33.28 8.39 -9.73
CA ALA A 548 33.55 7.61 -8.49
C ALA A 548 33.81 8.56 -7.27
N VAL A 549 32.96 8.62 -6.22
CA VAL A 549 32.90 7.86 -4.92
C VAL A 549 33.47 8.64 -3.71
N ALA A 550 32.73 8.64 -2.58
CA ALA A 550 33.12 8.52 -1.13
C ALA A 550 32.08 9.29 -0.24
N VAL A 551 31.44 8.81 0.85
CA VAL A 551 31.81 8.15 2.15
C VAL A 551 32.67 9.12 3.01
N ASP A 552 32.43 9.49 4.29
CA ASP A 552 32.15 8.76 5.55
C ASP A 552 31.88 9.77 6.74
N THR A 553 31.09 9.45 7.78
CA THR A 553 31.38 9.21 9.25
C THR A 553 31.59 10.28 10.35
N GLN A 554 30.63 10.38 11.31
CA GLN A 554 30.79 10.12 12.78
C GLN A 554 29.47 10.17 13.63
N GLY A 555 29.50 9.60 14.86
CA GLY A 555 28.39 9.11 15.71
C GLY A 555 28.00 9.89 17.00
N ASN A 556 27.05 9.26 17.74
CA ASN A 556 26.29 9.62 18.97
C ASN A 556 27.06 10.42 20.07
N THR A 557 26.45 11.23 20.95
CA THR A 557 25.18 11.11 21.73
C THR A 557 24.50 12.48 21.92
N ASN A 558 23.16 12.57 21.87
CA ASN A 558 22.46 13.87 21.98
C ASN A 558 20.99 13.77 22.46
N ILE A 559 20.77 13.37 23.72
CA ILE A 559 19.44 13.44 24.34
C ILE A 559 19.28 14.81 24.98
N ARG A 560 18.18 15.52 24.66
CA ARG A 560 17.86 16.82 25.25
C ARG A 560 17.60 16.74 26.75
N PRO A 561 17.80 17.81 27.54
CA PRO A 561 17.45 17.87 28.96
C PRO A 561 15.95 17.60 29.24
N CYS A 562 15.62 17.07 30.42
CA CYS A 562 14.26 16.63 30.76
C CYS A 562 13.19 17.72 30.59
N ASN A 563 13.44 18.93 31.11
CA ASN A 563 12.50 20.04 31.02
C ASN A 563 12.21 20.46 29.56
N GLU A 564 13.26 20.52 28.72
CA GLU A 564 13.12 20.82 27.29
C GLU A 564 12.31 19.73 26.57
N ARG A 565 12.59 18.45 26.85
CA ARG A 565 11.81 17.34 26.28
C ARG A 565 10.34 17.43 26.67
N ALA A 566 10.04 17.63 27.95
CA ALA A 566 8.68 17.71 28.47
C ALA A 566 7.89 18.88 27.85
N GLU A 567 8.52 20.04 27.66
CA GLU A 567 7.92 21.18 26.99
C GLU A 567 7.65 20.90 25.50
N LEU A 568 8.62 20.34 24.78
CA LEU A 568 8.47 19.98 23.37
C LEU A 568 7.40 18.91 23.16
N VAL A 569 7.31 17.92 24.05
CA VAL A 569 6.27 16.89 24.04
C VAL A 569 4.89 17.52 24.26
N ARG A 570 4.72 18.35 25.29
CA ARG A 570 3.47 19.08 25.53
C ARG A 570 3.06 19.91 24.31
N SER A 571 4.01 20.68 23.75
CA SER A 571 3.78 21.47 22.53
C SER A 571 3.37 20.59 21.34
N ALA A 572 4.02 19.44 21.14
CA ALA A 572 3.69 18.51 20.06
C ALA A 572 2.31 17.88 20.22
N VAL A 573 1.93 17.50 21.45
CA VAL A 573 0.59 16.99 21.79
C VAL A 573 -0.46 18.06 21.57
N THR A 574 -0.32 19.24 22.19
CA THR A 574 -1.25 20.36 22.04
C THR A 574 -1.44 20.73 20.58
N LYS A 575 -0.36 20.95 19.84
CA LYS A 575 -0.41 21.24 18.39
C LYS A 575 -1.15 20.16 17.62
N LYS A 576 -0.98 18.88 17.98
CA LYS A 576 -1.63 17.77 17.29
C LYS A 576 -3.14 17.73 17.55
N LEU A 577 -3.55 17.97 18.79
CA LEU A 577 -4.96 18.01 19.20
C LEU A 577 -5.68 19.27 18.65
N GLU A 578 -5.02 20.43 18.64
CA GLU A 578 -5.58 21.72 18.20
C GLU A 578 -5.66 21.88 16.67
N ALA A 579 -4.69 21.37 15.90
CA ALA A 579 -4.64 21.52 14.43
C ALA A 579 -5.86 20.94 13.68
N ARG A 580 -6.82 20.34 14.41
CA ARG A 580 -8.08 19.80 13.91
C ARG A 580 -9.33 20.52 14.43
N GLN A 581 -9.31 21.22 15.56
CA GLN A 581 -10.43 22.08 15.98
C GLN A 581 -10.66 23.21 14.95
N VAL A 582 -9.58 23.74 14.37
CA VAL A 582 -9.63 24.77 13.30
C VAL A 582 -10.10 24.21 11.95
N ALA A 583 -9.83 22.93 11.66
CA ALA A 583 -10.26 22.29 10.41
C ALA A 583 -11.73 21.82 10.44
N ALA A 584 -12.26 21.50 11.62
CA ALA A 584 -13.67 21.15 11.80
C ALA A 584 -14.61 22.36 11.64
N THR A 585 -14.18 23.53 12.13
CA THR A 585 -14.90 24.81 12.01
C THR A 585 -14.93 25.35 10.57
N THR A 586 -13.90 25.10 9.76
CA THR A 586 -13.92 25.44 8.31
C THR A 586 -14.62 24.38 7.45
N GLY A 587 -14.70 23.12 7.90
CA GLY A 587 -15.32 22.02 7.16
C GLY A 587 -16.86 21.97 7.23
N GLN A 588 -17.47 22.59 8.25
CA GLN A 588 -18.93 22.63 8.39
C GLN A 588 -19.63 23.62 7.43
N GLN A 589 -18.91 24.58 6.83
CA GLN A 589 -19.49 25.48 5.82
C GLN A 589 -19.62 24.86 4.41
N HIS A 590 -19.12 23.63 4.19
CA HIS A 590 -19.17 22.98 2.87
C HIS A 590 -20.01 21.70 2.78
N GLN A 591 -20.83 21.40 3.80
CA GLN A 591 -21.82 20.30 3.73
C GLN A 591 -23.29 20.77 3.58
N GLY A 592 -23.54 22.07 3.43
CA GLY A 592 -24.86 22.62 3.13
C GLY A 592 -24.93 23.25 1.74
N GLY A 593 -25.60 22.59 0.80
CA GLY A 593 -26.15 23.23 -0.40
C GLY A 593 -25.20 23.48 -1.57
N ALA A 594 -25.40 22.72 -2.66
CA ALA A 594 -25.11 23.21 -4.00
C ALA A 594 -26.08 22.58 -5.00
N ALA A 595 -27.34 23.03 -4.92
CA ALA A 595 -28.22 23.08 -6.08
C ALA A 595 -27.67 24.11 -7.09
N GLY A 596 -27.94 23.86 -8.37
CA GLY A 596 -27.17 24.42 -9.47
C GLY A 596 -27.12 25.94 -9.63
N SER A 597 -26.05 26.40 -10.25
CA SER A 597 -26.13 27.50 -11.21
C SER A 597 -25.32 27.11 -12.45
N GLY A 598 -26.03 26.83 -13.54
CA GLY A 598 -25.41 26.67 -14.84
C GLY A 598 -25.03 28.03 -15.40
N ARG A 599 -23.82 28.13 -15.95
CA ARG A 599 -23.50 29.09 -17.02
C ARG A 599 -22.37 28.54 -17.89
N GLY A 600 -22.69 28.36 -19.17
CA GLY A 600 -21.75 28.51 -20.28
C GLY A 600 -20.95 27.26 -20.67
N ALA A 601 -21.50 26.49 -21.59
CA ALA A 601 -20.70 25.67 -22.49
C ALA A 601 -19.69 26.54 -23.25
N SER A 602 -18.41 26.20 -23.18
CA SER A 602 -17.49 26.42 -24.30
C SER A 602 -16.52 25.25 -24.38
N ALA A 603 -16.55 24.61 -25.54
CA ALA A 603 -15.66 23.53 -25.90
C ALA A 603 -14.25 24.10 -26.14
N SER A 604 -13.26 23.67 -25.35
CA SER A 604 -11.88 23.57 -25.82
C SER A 604 -11.09 22.64 -24.90
N GLY A 605 -10.42 21.67 -25.51
CA GLY A 605 -9.69 20.63 -24.80
C GLY A 605 -8.44 21.18 -24.11
N SER A 606 -8.35 20.99 -22.80
CA SER A 606 -7.07 20.85 -22.12
C SER A 606 -7.22 19.91 -20.93
N ARG A 607 -6.69 18.69 -21.07
CA ARG A 607 -6.58 17.72 -19.98
C ARG A 607 -5.49 18.21 -19.02
N ALA A 608 -5.90 18.90 -17.96
CA ALA A 608 -5.04 19.25 -16.84
C ALA A 608 -4.59 17.98 -16.11
N ARG A 609 -3.28 17.86 -15.92
CA ARG A 609 -2.59 16.73 -15.29
C ARG A 609 -2.82 16.76 -13.77
N GLY A 610 -3.58 15.79 -13.25
CA GLY A 610 -3.61 15.49 -11.83
C GLY A 610 -2.24 15.02 -11.33
N ARG A 611 -1.62 15.80 -10.45
CA ARG A 611 -0.45 15.41 -9.66
C ARG A 611 -0.89 14.41 -8.59
N GLY A 612 -0.83 13.12 -8.92
CA GLY A 612 -0.88 12.05 -7.93
C GLY A 612 0.40 12.05 -7.10
N ARG A 613 0.26 12.13 -5.76
CA ARG A 613 1.34 11.87 -4.81
C ARG A 613 1.73 10.38 -4.89
N GLY A 614 3.03 10.09 -5.05
CA GLY A 614 3.60 8.74 -5.25
C GLY A 614 3.31 7.79 -4.08
N ARG A 615 2.90 6.55 -4.32
CA ARG A 615 3.67 5.35 -4.72
C ARG A 615 4.68 4.89 -3.67
N GLY A 616 4.24 3.94 -2.83
CA GLY A 616 5.12 2.91 -2.28
C GLY A 616 5.62 1.99 -3.39
N GLN A 617 6.93 1.79 -3.45
CA GLN A 617 7.57 0.84 -4.36
C GLN A 617 7.50 -0.56 -3.75
N GLY A 618 6.69 -1.44 -4.35
CA GLY A 618 6.83 -2.88 -4.19
C GLY A 618 8.15 -3.32 -4.83
N ARG A 619 9.04 -3.90 -4.03
CA ARG A 619 10.27 -4.54 -4.53
C ARG A 619 9.91 -5.85 -5.22
N GLY A 620 10.57 -6.07 -6.35
CA GLY A 620 10.33 -7.16 -7.28
C GLY A 620 10.60 -8.54 -6.69
N ARG A 621 9.76 -9.49 -7.11
CA ARG A 621 10.08 -10.91 -7.09
C ARG A 621 11.12 -11.18 -8.19
N GLY A 622 12.20 -11.85 -7.82
CA GLY A 622 13.20 -12.33 -8.75
C GLY A 622 12.58 -13.33 -9.73
N GLN A 623 12.74 -13.05 -11.02
CA GLN A 623 12.76 -14.09 -12.04
C GLN A 623 14.19 -14.13 -12.56
N GLY A 624 14.87 -15.25 -12.31
CA GLY A 624 16.14 -15.55 -12.94
C GLY A 624 15.98 -15.52 -14.45
N ARG A 625 16.72 -14.63 -15.11
CA ARG A 625 16.96 -14.72 -16.56
C ARG A 625 18.38 -15.22 -16.75
N ALA A 626 18.43 -16.37 -17.42
CA ALA A 626 19.61 -17.09 -17.82
C ALA A 626 20.59 -16.23 -18.63
N SER A 627 21.87 -16.55 -18.39
CA SER A 627 22.94 -16.66 -19.38
C SER A 627 23.34 -15.41 -20.17
N SER A 628 24.46 -14.85 -19.71
CA SER A 628 25.40 -14.02 -20.44
C SER A 628 25.88 -14.71 -21.73
N ARG A 629 25.41 -14.24 -22.89
CA ARG A 629 26.03 -14.55 -24.18
C ARG A 629 27.10 -13.49 -24.47
N GLN A 630 28.32 -13.73 -23.99
CA GLN A 630 29.50 -12.99 -24.42
C GLN A 630 29.79 -13.31 -25.90
N LYS A 631 30.11 -12.25 -26.64
CA LYS A 631 30.57 -12.27 -28.03
C LYS A 631 31.85 -13.11 -28.14
N ARG A 632 31.83 -14.17 -28.95
CA ARG A 632 33.04 -14.84 -29.44
C ARG A 632 33.43 -14.21 -30.78
N ALA A 633 34.69 -13.81 -30.89
CA ALA A 633 35.34 -13.39 -32.12
C ALA A 633 35.54 -14.58 -33.09
N PRO A 634 35.67 -14.35 -34.41
CA PRO A 634 35.83 -15.41 -35.41
C PRO A 634 37.32 -15.70 -35.69
N LEU A 635 37.64 -16.98 -35.93
CA LEU A 635 38.89 -17.45 -36.56
C LEU A 635 38.59 -18.77 -37.33
N PRO A 636 39.44 -19.19 -38.29
CA PRO A 636 39.03 -19.40 -39.68
C PRO A 636 39.07 -20.87 -40.18
N THR A 637 38.46 -21.05 -41.35
CA THR A 637 38.66 -22.03 -42.45
C THR A 637 39.45 -23.33 -42.21
N SER A 638 38.82 -24.47 -42.52
CA SER A 638 39.28 -25.45 -43.52
C SER A 638 38.28 -26.60 -43.63
N ASP A 639 37.90 -26.95 -44.86
CA ASP A 639 37.69 -28.28 -45.46
C ASP A 639 36.98 -29.37 -44.64
N SER A 640 35.96 -30.07 -45.11
CA SER A 640 35.79 -30.72 -46.42
C SER A 640 34.34 -31.26 -46.51
N GLU A 641 33.79 -31.33 -47.74
CA GLU A 641 33.05 -32.46 -48.35
C GLU A 641 32.01 -33.23 -47.50
N SER A 642 30.80 -33.59 -47.95
CA SER A 642 30.17 -33.69 -49.26
C SER A 642 28.76 -34.28 -49.00
N ASP A 643 27.81 -33.99 -49.90
CA ASP A 643 26.66 -34.83 -50.26
C ASP A 643 25.58 -35.11 -49.18
N SER A 644 24.28 -35.06 -49.44
CA SER A 644 23.48 -34.85 -50.65
C SER A 644 22.00 -34.96 -50.21
N ALA A 645 21.16 -34.06 -50.74
CA ALA A 645 19.86 -34.31 -51.38
C ALA A 645 18.79 -35.20 -50.65
N GLU A 646 17.58 -34.68 -50.40
CA GLU A 646 16.36 -34.98 -51.21
C GLU A 646 15.96 -36.48 -51.20
N ALA A 647 14.74 -36.93 -50.98
CA ALA A 647 13.42 -36.33 -50.89
C ALA A 647 12.45 -37.49 -50.50
N ILE A 648 11.15 -37.24 -50.64
CA ILE A 648 10.08 -38.19 -50.93
C ILE A 648 9.15 -38.49 -49.74
N ALA A 649 8.00 -37.84 -49.85
CA ALA A 649 6.73 -38.13 -49.24
C ALA A 649 6.04 -39.34 -49.91
N GLU A 650 4.97 -39.79 -49.25
CA GLU A 650 3.91 -40.69 -49.73
C GLU A 650 4.21 -42.20 -49.74
N GLN A 651 3.51 -42.96 -48.88
CA GLN A 651 2.39 -43.79 -49.34
C GLN A 651 1.64 -44.51 -48.19
N GLN A 652 0.31 -44.46 -48.31
CA GLN A 652 -0.67 -45.52 -48.01
C GLN A 652 -0.90 -45.92 -46.54
N ALA A 653 -2.05 -45.59 -45.94
CA ALA A 653 -3.39 -46.15 -46.15
C ALA A 653 -3.62 -47.52 -45.45
N ALA A 654 -4.44 -47.44 -44.39
CA ALA A 654 -5.45 -48.40 -43.92
C ALA A 654 -5.04 -49.86 -43.59
N ALA A 655 -5.16 -50.23 -42.30
CA ALA A 655 -5.89 -51.43 -41.86
C ALA A 655 -6.12 -51.41 -40.32
N ILE A 656 -7.36 -51.61 -39.91
CA ILE A 656 -7.86 -51.98 -38.56
C ILE A 656 -8.56 -53.34 -38.77
N PRO A 657 -8.74 -54.27 -37.80
CA PRO A 657 -7.93 -54.79 -36.68
C PRO A 657 -7.82 -56.37 -36.79
N PRO A 658 -7.50 -57.21 -35.76
CA PRO A 658 -8.36 -57.47 -34.57
C PRO A 658 -7.64 -57.86 -33.25
N ARG A 659 -8.10 -57.32 -32.11
CA ARG A 659 -8.64 -58.04 -30.92
C ARG A 659 -8.83 -57.07 -29.75
#